data_AF-A0A2T6IFZ1-F1
#
_entry.id   AF-A0A2T6IFZ1-F1
#
_cell.length_a   1.000
_cell.length_b   1.000
_cell.length_c   1.000
_cell.angle_alpha   90.00
_cell.angle_beta   90.00
_cell.angle_gamma   90.00
#
_symmetry.space_group_name_H-M   'P 1'
#
loop_
_entity.id
_entity.type
_entity.pdbx_description
1 polymer ?
#
loop_
_entity_poly.entity_id
_entity_poly.type
_entity_poly.pdbx_seq_one_letter_code
_entity_poly.pdbx_strand_id
1 'polypeptide(L)'
;MSSVERVRLFVERRDKGVLSCALSSSPSPSSSPLSSPSPSSPLSSSPSSVPSSAPSSPPPPSSSCFHWPSTVPFAMMLDGETAGNGTPKKSSALPGATQNCPASSAGQASTSSPASPRSSALRASPTAASGPVDVLGFCGAAEERATQETQWSDLLQLWSRDGPAEERALTLHHPHDAKKDLVFFQLDIANATCHRNVVPAAVRARHRALPVSSAPPATVCASYEPEVSPTPAPAAVPPGAQAAEAAATANSLGPMFRVYGVTEDGRSVCANVHGFFPYFYCPVPVSIQESLATQPGGGVGTNAVTARLRSFLDAWLLKTQASAKAYDVRCLDVRMEKKESLMYYTPGQTPSLFFRITLALPNWVAPTRTLIERGISIEASLAATPSSEAGGANCTAAQNDAPAAEAADWPDADGDAAAGEEAASDAQLLEAAKALSDVGSGAKVALPPATFESNVPFVLRYLVDTKTTGCSWLLGRGGAYVVRSASLQETSAQLELDIHYADLLPLPPAERWQKLPPLRILSFDIECVKLKGEGFPEAETDPVIQISSIVMLQSVPADLPGLSETDTNAATASVAKARKKRLSGGLERPLCRVLFALKECASIAGSVVLWFDDEKEMLAKWAEFVRQVDPDFLSGYNCVNFDLNYLITRAATLKVVGFNRLSKLKSLESKIRDSSFSSRALGTHEGKDIATEGRIQFDLLELVRRDYKLKSYSLNFVSFEFLKEQKEDVHYNMIGDLFRGCPSSRRRIGVYCLKDAYLPLRLLKELLFLYNYVEMSRVTGTPLNFLLTRGQQIKVTAQLLRKCKELNYVVPVVKRTGGDNSVQYEGATVLEPRKGFYDKPIATLDFASLYPSIMIAHNICYSTLVASSAAHTMNNPDDVTVTTTSPPHKFVKKHIRRGVLPMIVEELIAARKAARKEMAAAKDEMTRQVLNGRQLALKISANSVYGYTGTT
;
A
#
# COMPACT_ATOMS: atom_id res chain seq x y z
N MET A 1 35.60 34.77 10.51
CA MET A 1 34.44 34.93 11.41
C MET A 1 33.57 33.70 11.37
N SER A 2 33.44 33.02 12.52
CA SER A 2 32.56 31.87 12.72
C SER A 2 31.08 32.28 12.75
N SER A 3 30.17 31.32 12.54
CA SER A 3 28.73 31.55 12.63
C SER A 3 28.29 32.06 14.02
N VAL A 4 29.05 31.71 15.07
CA VAL A 4 28.81 32.14 16.46
C VAL A 4 29.00 33.66 16.62
N GLU A 5 30.01 34.24 15.98
CA GLU A 5 30.26 35.69 16.03
C GLU A 5 29.14 36.50 15.36
N ARG A 6 28.54 35.97 14.28
CA ARG A 6 27.41 36.63 13.60
C ARG A 6 26.15 36.68 14.47
N VAL A 7 25.86 35.60 15.19
CA VAL A 7 24.72 35.54 16.12
C VAL A 7 24.95 36.49 17.31
N ARG A 8 26.16 36.53 17.85
CA ARG A 8 26.51 37.44 18.96
C ARG A 8 26.35 38.92 18.58
N LEU A 9 26.85 39.31 17.40
CA LEU A 9 26.65 40.67 16.84
C LEU A 9 25.18 41.00 16.52
N PHE A 10 24.33 40.00 16.26
CA PHE A 10 22.91 40.21 16.01
C PHE A 10 22.12 40.43 17.32
N VAL A 11 22.52 39.77 18.41
CA VAL A 11 21.91 39.95 19.74
C VAL A 11 22.35 41.29 20.37
N GLU A 12 23.65 41.61 20.36
CA GLU A 12 24.19 42.83 20.97
C GLU A 12 23.67 44.14 20.33
N ARG A 13 23.12 44.07 19.10
CA ARG A 13 22.50 45.22 18.43
C ARG A 13 21.03 45.48 18.82
N ARG A 14 20.38 44.57 19.55
CA ARG A 14 18.94 44.69 19.86
C ARG A 14 18.64 45.41 21.19
N ASP A 15 19.62 45.51 22.10
CA ASP A 15 19.46 46.13 23.42
C ASP A 15 19.64 47.67 23.43
N LYS A 16 19.72 48.32 22.26
CA LYS A 16 19.82 49.79 22.13
C LYS A 16 18.82 50.33 21.10
N GLY A 17 17.54 50.41 21.47
CA GLY A 17 16.53 51.06 20.63
C GLY A 17 15.09 50.86 21.10
N VAL A 18 14.59 51.75 21.93
CA VAL A 18 13.17 51.84 22.34
C VAL A 18 12.47 52.90 21.49
N LEU A 19 11.47 52.53 20.66
CA LEU A 19 10.14 53.18 20.57
C LEU A 19 9.27 52.82 19.34
N SER A 20 7.96 52.79 19.60
CA SER A 20 6.78 53.14 18.77
C SER A 20 6.70 52.79 17.27
N CYS A 21 5.60 52.14 16.90
CA CYS A 21 5.05 52.18 15.55
C CYS A 21 4.51 53.58 15.21
N ALA A 22 4.90 54.15 14.06
CA ALA A 22 4.14 55.18 13.35
C ALA A 22 4.44 55.13 11.84
N LEU A 23 3.44 55.56 11.06
CA LEU A 23 3.33 55.41 9.60
C LEU A 23 4.41 56.14 8.78
N SER A 24 4.59 55.67 7.54
CA SER A 24 5.47 56.23 6.52
C SER A 24 4.89 57.44 5.78
N SER A 25 5.70 58.48 5.59
CA SER A 25 5.64 59.37 4.42
C SER A 25 7.05 59.81 4.02
N SER A 26 7.29 59.87 2.71
CA SER A 26 8.52 60.33 2.02
C SER A 26 8.61 61.88 2.01
N PRO A 27 9.72 62.55 1.58
CA PRO A 27 10.84 62.07 0.75
C PRO A 27 12.29 62.50 1.16
N SER A 28 13.23 62.28 0.22
CA SER A 28 14.69 62.55 0.16
C SER A 28 15.07 64.06 0.08
N PRO A 29 16.35 64.51 -0.09
CA PRO A 29 17.63 63.80 -0.32
C PRO A 29 18.91 64.35 0.42
N SER A 30 20.09 63.77 0.10
CA SER A 30 21.41 64.43 -0.20
C SER A 30 22.69 64.12 0.64
N SER A 31 23.81 64.06 -0.12
CA SER A 31 25.24 64.27 0.19
C SER A 31 26.08 63.37 1.13
N SER A 32 27.14 62.84 0.50
CA SER A 32 28.45 62.28 0.96
C SER A 32 29.40 63.36 1.56
N PRO A 33 30.74 63.14 1.79
CA PRO A 33 31.59 61.91 1.84
C PRO A 33 32.70 61.92 2.97
N LEU A 34 33.69 61.00 2.87
CA LEU A 34 35.07 61.02 3.48
C LEU A 34 35.19 60.80 5.01
N SER A 35 36.29 60.30 5.62
CA SER A 35 37.62 59.78 5.16
C SER A 35 38.31 58.89 6.23
N SER A 36 39.33 58.11 5.83
CA SER A 36 40.26 57.33 6.69
C SER A 36 41.33 58.19 7.40
N PRO A 37 42.11 57.71 8.41
CA PRO A 37 43.31 56.88 8.17
C PRO A 37 43.72 55.85 9.28
N SER A 38 44.78 55.06 8.98
CA SER A 38 45.60 54.19 9.86
C SER A 38 46.80 54.99 10.46
N PRO A 39 47.90 54.45 11.07
CA PRO A 39 48.35 53.06 11.35
C PRO A 39 49.04 52.80 12.74
N SER A 40 49.51 51.56 13.01
CA SER A 40 50.85 51.21 13.60
C SER A 40 50.97 49.77 14.16
N SER A 41 52.21 49.29 14.34
CA SER A 41 52.70 47.95 14.80
C SER A 41 54.00 48.16 15.65
N PRO A 42 54.89 47.19 16.06
CA PRO A 42 54.98 45.71 15.91
C PRO A 42 55.50 44.94 17.18
N LEU A 43 56.19 43.77 17.01
CA LEU A 43 57.09 42.95 17.92
C LEU A 43 56.48 41.66 18.55
N SER A 44 56.85 40.42 18.14
CA SER A 44 58.04 39.55 18.46
C SER A 44 57.95 38.81 19.83
N SER A 45 58.35 37.55 20.10
CA SER A 45 59.17 36.51 19.41
C SER A 45 58.95 35.08 20.03
N SER A 46 59.44 34.00 19.39
CA SER A 46 59.46 32.57 19.83
C SER A 46 60.87 32.16 20.42
N PRO A 47 61.32 30.88 20.67
CA PRO A 47 60.76 29.51 20.43
C PRO A 47 61.09 28.36 21.48
N SER A 48 60.73 27.09 21.14
CA SER A 48 61.22 25.77 21.66
C SER A 48 60.77 25.30 23.07
N SER A 49 60.71 24.01 23.47
CA SER A 49 61.33 22.75 22.99
C SER A 49 60.49 21.46 23.30
N VAL A 50 60.95 20.27 22.85
CA VAL A 50 60.29 18.93 22.91
C VAL A 50 61.41 17.86 23.03
N PRO A 51 61.39 16.82 23.91
CA PRO A 51 60.50 15.62 23.89
C PRO A 51 60.13 15.09 25.32
N SER A 52 59.77 13.83 25.68
CA SER A 52 59.68 12.50 25.02
C SER A 52 58.75 11.46 25.74
N SER A 53 58.66 10.25 25.16
CA SER A 53 58.36 8.91 25.76
C SER A 53 56.92 8.37 25.79
N ALA A 54 56.81 7.03 25.76
CA ALA A 54 55.61 6.20 25.57
C ALA A 54 55.73 4.90 26.43
N PRO A 55 54.84 3.89 26.35
CA PRO A 55 53.37 3.89 26.45
C PRO A 55 52.86 2.98 27.60
N SER A 56 51.58 3.05 27.97
CA SER A 56 50.94 1.98 28.77
C SER A 56 49.43 1.82 28.51
N SER A 57 48.93 0.60 28.70
CA SER A 57 47.63 0.09 28.26
C SER A 57 46.45 0.44 29.18
N PRO A 58 45.20 0.49 28.67
CA PRO A 58 44.01 0.80 29.48
C PRO A 58 43.39 -0.43 30.19
N PRO A 59 42.84 -0.28 31.41
CA PRO A 59 41.94 -1.25 32.04
C PRO A 59 40.47 -1.09 31.55
N PRO A 60 39.59 -2.08 31.80
CA PRO A 60 38.31 -2.23 31.08
C PRO A 60 37.15 -1.36 31.60
N PRO A 61 36.10 -1.14 30.78
CA PRO A 61 34.91 -0.40 31.20
C PRO A 61 34.01 -1.23 32.10
N SER A 62 33.71 -0.73 33.31
CA SER A 62 32.71 -1.31 34.19
C SER A 62 31.30 -0.84 33.85
N SER A 63 30.38 -1.80 33.80
CA SER A 63 28.95 -1.59 33.62
C SER A 63 28.31 -0.86 34.81
N SER A 64 27.43 0.09 34.56
CA SER A 64 26.36 0.43 35.52
C SER A 64 25.08 0.85 34.81
N CYS A 65 24.00 0.11 35.10
CA CYS A 65 22.65 0.50 34.71
C CYS A 65 22.19 1.67 35.60
N PHE A 66 21.59 2.70 35.02
CA PHE A 66 20.84 3.68 35.78
C PHE A 66 19.34 3.35 35.73
N HIS A 67 18.78 3.04 36.90
CA HIS A 67 17.34 3.11 37.14
C HIS A 67 17.00 4.32 38.02
N TRP A 68 15.79 4.80 37.86
CA TRP A 68 15.29 6.04 38.45
C TRP A 68 15.09 5.90 39.97
N PRO A 69 15.45 6.92 40.78
CA PRO A 69 14.86 7.14 42.08
C PRO A 69 13.65 8.06 41.97
N SER A 70 12.49 7.62 42.46
CA SER A 70 11.28 8.43 42.63
C SER A 70 10.90 8.55 44.10
N THR A 71 10.50 9.76 44.54
CA THR A 71 9.84 10.07 45.82
C THR A 71 10.69 9.81 47.10
N VAL A 72 10.41 10.35 48.29
CA VAL A 72 9.16 10.80 48.96
C VAL A 72 9.45 11.98 49.94
N PRO A 73 8.46 12.59 50.65
CA PRO A 73 7.91 12.04 51.91
C PRO A 73 6.37 11.98 51.90
N PHE A 74 5.74 10.95 52.48
CA PHE A 74 5.63 10.82 53.93
C PHE A 74 5.48 9.35 54.39
N ALA A 75 6.20 8.97 55.47
CA ALA A 75 5.93 7.93 56.49
C ALA A 75 5.53 6.47 56.07
N MET A 76 5.98 5.39 56.74
CA MET A 76 7.10 5.11 57.67
C MET A 76 7.20 3.57 57.87
N MET A 77 8.35 3.04 58.33
CA MET A 77 8.65 1.61 58.65
C MET A 77 8.64 0.66 57.43
N LEU A 78 9.78 0.17 56.92
CA LEU A 78 10.92 -0.63 57.46
C LEU A 78 10.69 -2.16 57.42
N ASP A 79 11.74 -2.82 56.91
CA ASP A 79 12.10 -4.26 56.93
C ASP A 79 11.17 -5.25 56.18
N GLY A 80 11.66 -6.20 55.37
CA GLY A 80 13.03 -6.48 54.91
C GLY A 80 13.13 -7.69 53.97
N GLU A 81 14.09 -7.64 53.03
CA GLU A 81 14.84 -8.73 52.37
C GLU A 81 14.17 -9.96 51.67
N THR A 82 14.24 -9.91 50.34
CA THR A 82 14.80 -10.93 49.39
C THR A 82 14.54 -12.44 49.51
N ALA A 83 13.79 -12.95 48.52
CA ALA A 83 14.17 -13.98 47.52
C ALA A 83 14.86 -15.31 47.92
N GLY A 84 14.30 -16.44 47.44
CA GLY A 84 15.08 -17.62 47.05
C GLY A 84 14.41 -19.00 47.20
N ASN A 85 14.18 -19.69 46.08
CA ASN A 85 14.03 -21.15 45.86
C ASN A 85 13.62 -22.09 47.02
N GLY A 86 12.54 -22.87 46.80
CA GLY A 86 12.34 -24.12 47.57
C GLY A 86 11.00 -24.84 47.41
N THR A 87 10.87 -25.72 46.43
CA THR A 87 9.99 -26.91 46.55
C THR A 87 10.75 -28.05 47.25
N PRO A 88 10.10 -29.08 47.84
CA PRO A 88 8.73 -29.18 48.37
C PRO A 88 8.69 -29.77 49.81
N LYS A 89 7.52 -29.78 50.50
CA LYS A 89 7.01 -30.96 51.25
C LYS A 89 5.64 -30.77 51.94
N LYS A 90 5.06 -31.92 52.33
CA LYS A 90 3.73 -32.16 52.91
C LYS A 90 3.64 -31.86 54.42
N SER A 91 2.42 -32.05 54.96
CA SER A 91 2.03 -32.21 56.39
C SER A 91 1.91 -30.91 57.20
N SER A 92 0.98 -30.76 58.16
CA SER A 92 -0.21 -31.57 58.55
C SER A 92 -1.06 -30.84 59.60
N ALA A 93 -2.34 -31.23 59.71
CA ALA A 93 -3.21 -31.17 60.90
C ALA A 93 -3.66 -29.80 61.51
N LEU A 94 -5.00 -29.62 61.50
CA LEU A 94 -5.94 -29.39 62.62
C LEU A 94 -5.38 -29.31 64.07
N PRO A 95 -6.10 -28.73 65.06
CA PRO A 95 -7.56 -28.38 65.13
C PRO A 95 -7.79 -26.86 65.38
N GLY A 96 -9.00 -26.29 65.50
CA GLY A 96 -10.37 -26.80 65.66
C GLY A 96 -11.01 -26.24 66.95
N ALA A 97 -12.00 -25.34 66.83
CA ALA A 97 -12.84 -24.84 67.95
C ALA A 97 -14.16 -24.25 67.43
N THR A 98 -15.19 -24.23 68.28
CA THR A 98 -16.62 -24.08 67.94
C THR A 98 -17.29 -22.86 68.60
N GLN A 99 -18.47 -22.47 68.08
CA GLN A 99 -19.53 -21.68 68.75
C GLN A 99 -19.19 -20.18 69.04
N ASN A 100 -20.14 -19.23 69.17
CA ASN A 100 -21.61 -19.30 69.33
C ASN A 100 -22.32 -18.05 68.72
N CYS A 101 -23.65 -18.12 68.56
CA CYS A 101 -24.51 -16.94 68.30
C CYS A 101 -24.79 -16.11 69.57
N PRO A 102 -25.43 -14.94 69.43
CA PRO A 102 -26.73 -14.77 70.11
C PRO A 102 -27.82 -14.10 69.25
N ALA A 103 -29.06 -14.13 69.73
CA ALA A 103 -30.26 -13.56 69.10
C ALA A 103 -31.17 -12.83 70.12
N SER A 104 -31.98 -11.87 69.66
CA SER A 104 -33.22 -11.30 70.25
C SER A 104 -33.59 -9.99 69.49
N SER A 105 -34.84 -9.48 69.40
CA SER A 105 -36.13 -9.79 70.04
C SER A 105 -37.36 -9.44 69.15
N ALA A 106 -38.58 -9.73 69.66
CA ALA A 106 -39.94 -9.62 69.07
C ALA A 106 -40.46 -8.19 68.74
N GLY A 107 -41.63 -7.95 68.10
CA GLY A 107 -42.67 -8.82 67.51
C GLY A 107 -44.06 -8.11 67.32
N GLN A 108 -45.15 -8.89 67.23
CA GLN A 108 -46.61 -8.56 67.16
C GLN A 108 -47.36 -8.54 65.80
N ALA A 109 -48.68 -8.82 65.87
CA ALA A 109 -49.64 -9.15 64.79
C ALA A 109 -50.74 -8.03 64.63
N SER A 110 -51.84 -8.08 63.83
CA SER A 110 -52.73 -9.17 63.40
C SER A 110 -53.83 -8.73 62.38
N THR A 111 -54.44 -9.69 61.66
CA THR A 111 -55.83 -9.77 61.12
C THR A 111 -56.47 -8.67 60.23
N SER A 112 -56.95 -9.04 59.02
CA SER A 112 -58.40 -9.31 58.71
C SER A 112 -58.76 -9.27 57.20
N SER A 113 -59.87 -9.93 56.81
CA SER A 113 -60.53 -9.89 55.48
C SER A 113 -62.06 -9.81 55.70
N PRO A 114 -62.92 -9.47 54.70
CA PRO A 114 -63.63 -10.55 53.97
C PRO A 114 -64.19 -10.27 52.54
N ALA A 115 -64.55 -11.36 51.83
CA ALA A 115 -65.66 -11.61 50.86
C ALA A 115 -66.21 -10.50 49.91
N SER A 116 -66.30 -10.68 48.58
CA SER A 116 -67.14 -11.60 47.76
C SER A 116 -68.66 -11.27 47.78
N PRO A 117 -69.40 -11.29 46.63
CA PRO A 117 -69.95 -12.56 46.11
C PRO A 117 -70.36 -12.69 44.60
N ARG A 118 -70.34 -13.95 44.09
CA ARG A 118 -71.34 -14.62 43.17
C ARG A 118 -71.55 -14.05 41.73
N SER A 119 -71.99 -14.78 40.69
CA SER A 119 -72.41 -16.19 40.41
C SER A 119 -72.69 -16.34 38.88
N SER A 120 -72.77 -17.50 38.19
CA SER A 120 -72.36 -18.91 38.40
C SER A 120 -72.79 -19.78 37.18
N ALA A 121 -72.34 -21.05 37.09
CA ALA A 121 -72.93 -22.19 36.32
C ALA A 121 -72.81 -22.19 34.77
N LEU A 122 -72.64 -23.33 34.04
CA LEU A 122 -72.74 -24.77 34.38
C LEU A 122 -71.97 -25.69 33.36
N ARG A 123 -71.20 -26.69 33.85
CA ARG A 123 -70.84 -28.05 33.32
C ARG A 123 -70.37 -28.27 31.84
N ALA A 124 -69.52 -29.26 31.49
CA ALA A 124 -69.01 -30.47 32.18
C ALA A 124 -67.54 -30.87 31.80
N SER A 125 -66.94 -31.79 32.57
CA SER A 125 -65.60 -32.42 32.46
C SER A 125 -65.70 -33.86 31.86
N PRO A 126 -64.62 -34.68 31.64
CA PRO A 126 -63.19 -34.68 32.08
C PRO A 126 -62.18 -34.81 30.89
N THR A 127 -60.85 -35.04 30.96
CA THR A 127 -59.87 -35.65 31.91
C THR A 127 -58.51 -34.92 31.89
N ALA A 128 -57.55 -35.35 32.73
CA ALA A 128 -56.30 -34.63 33.02
C ALA A 128 -55.14 -34.84 32.01
N ALA A 129 -54.40 -33.76 31.72
CA ALA A 129 -52.95 -33.76 31.47
C ALA A 129 -52.41 -32.33 31.67
N SER A 130 -51.59 -32.09 32.71
CA SER A 130 -50.98 -30.79 32.99
C SER A 130 -49.52 -30.74 32.51
N GLY A 131 -49.30 -30.20 31.31
CA GLY A 131 -47.99 -29.72 30.87
C GLY A 131 -47.94 -28.19 30.93
N PRO A 132 -46.77 -27.56 31.18
CA PRO A 132 -46.64 -26.11 31.08
C PRO A 132 -46.80 -25.67 29.62
N VAL A 133 -47.63 -24.66 29.39
CA VAL A 133 -47.87 -24.09 28.06
C VAL A 133 -46.72 -23.14 27.73
N ASP A 134 -45.97 -23.45 26.67
CA ASP A 134 -45.07 -22.49 26.03
C ASP A 134 -45.82 -21.71 24.94
N VAL A 135 -45.57 -20.41 24.85
CA VAL A 135 -46.42 -19.42 24.16
C VAL A 135 -46.05 -19.25 22.68
N LEU A 136 -45.02 -19.95 22.18
CA LEU A 136 -44.53 -19.80 20.80
C LEU A 136 -44.48 -21.08 19.93
N GLY A 137 -44.75 -22.27 20.49
CA GLY A 137 -45.18 -23.43 19.69
C GLY A 137 -44.25 -23.89 18.56
N PHE A 138 -42.92 -23.84 18.73
CA PHE A 138 -41.98 -24.40 17.76
C PHE A 138 -41.69 -25.88 18.06
N CYS A 139 -41.76 -26.73 17.04
CA CYS A 139 -41.53 -28.16 17.17
C CYS A 139 -40.64 -28.69 16.03
N GLY A 140 -39.45 -29.16 16.37
CA GLY A 140 -38.56 -29.88 15.45
C GLY A 140 -37.46 -29.02 14.82
N ALA A 141 -36.20 -29.38 15.14
CA ALA A 141 -34.99 -28.74 14.62
C ALA A 141 -34.85 -28.77 13.08
N ALA A 142 -35.66 -29.55 12.36
CA ALA A 142 -35.71 -29.55 10.91
C ALA A 142 -36.47 -28.35 10.33
N GLU A 143 -37.59 -27.93 10.95
CA GLU A 143 -38.36 -26.76 10.52
C GLU A 143 -37.61 -25.46 10.87
N GLU A 144 -36.96 -25.43 12.04
CA GLU A 144 -36.10 -24.30 12.43
C GLU A 144 -34.93 -24.11 11.45
N ARG A 145 -34.25 -25.18 11.04
CA ARG A 145 -33.17 -25.11 10.02
C ARG A 145 -33.67 -24.67 8.65
N ALA A 146 -34.81 -25.18 8.18
CA ALA A 146 -35.39 -24.75 6.90
C ALA A 146 -35.78 -23.25 6.93
N THR A 147 -36.28 -22.79 8.08
CA THR A 147 -36.58 -21.38 8.35
C THR A 147 -35.29 -20.54 8.39
N GLN A 148 -34.24 -21.02 9.06
CA GLN A 148 -32.93 -20.37 9.15
C GLN A 148 -32.24 -20.25 7.79
N GLU A 149 -32.33 -21.25 6.91
CA GLU A 149 -31.72 -21.21 5.56
C GLU A 149 -32.48 -20.27 4.60
N THR A 150 -33.82 -20.18 4.76
CA THR A 150 -34.64 -19.19 4.05
C THR A 150 -34.26 -17.77 4.51
N GLN A 151 -34.24 -17.53 5.83
CA GLN A 151 -33.78 -16.27 6.43
C GLN A 151 -32.34 -15.93 6.03
N TRP A 152 -31.45 -16.92 5.93
CA TRP A 152 -30.08 -16.73 5.49
C TRP A 152 -30.01 -16.19 4.05
N SER A 153 -30.78 -16.79 3.15
CA SER A 153 -30.88 -16.37 1.75
C SER A 153 -31.39 -14.93 1.63
N ASP A 154 -32.45 -14.57 2.39
CA ASP A 154 -33.00 -13.22 2.43
C ASP A 154 -32.00 -12.20 2.99
N LEU A 155 -31.27 -12.55 4.05
CA LEU A 155 -30.25 -11.70 4.66
C LEU A 155 -29.04 -11.48 3.75
N LEU A 156 -28.56 -12.53 3.07
CA LEU A 156 -27.50 -12.41 2.07
C LEU A 156 -27.93 -11.50 0.90
N GLN A 157 -29.18 -11.63 0.45
CA GLN A 157 -29.73 -10.77 -0.59
C GLN A 157 -29.85 -9.30 -0.14
N LEU A 158 -30.26 -9.06 1.11
CA LEU A 158 -30.30 -7.74 1.73
C LEU A 158 -28.92 -7.09 1.87
N TRP A 159 -27.90 -7.87 2.22
CA TRP A 159 -26.53 -7.39 2.41
C TRP A 159 -25.70 -7.35 1.13
N SER A 160 -26.11 -8.02 0.05
CA SER A 160 -25.45 -7.96 -1.25
C SER A 160 -25.31 -6.52 -1.77
N ARG A 161 -24.39 -6.29 -2.71
CA ARG A 161 -24.33 -5.00 -3.44
C ARG A 161 -25.46 -4.84 -4.44
N ASP A 162 -26.01 -5.94 -4.96
CA ASP A 162 -27.14 -5.92 -5.89
C ASP A 162 -28.47 -5.59 -5.21
N GLY A 163 -28.60 -5.91 -3.92
CA GLY A 163 -29.84 -5.81 -3.16
C GLY A 163 -30.90 -6.87 -3.55
N PRO A 164 -32.17 -6.65 -3.14
CA PRO A 164 -33.32 -7.47 -3.49
C PRO A 164 -33.49 -7.70 -5.00
N ALA A 165 -34.18 -8.78 -5.37
CA ALA A 165 -34.40 -9.16 -6.77
C ALA A 165 -35.03 -8.04 -7.62
N GLU A 166 -35.88 -7.20 -7.03
CA GLU A 166 -36.49 -6.02 -7.66
C GLU A 166 -35.46 -4.92 -7.96
N GLU A 167 -34.55 -4.62 -7.01
CA GLU A 167 -33.43 -3.71 -7.25
C GLU A 167 -32.47 -4.27 -8.30
N ARG A 168 -32.15 -5.58 -8.21
CA ARG A 168 -31.30 -6.29 -9.17
C ARG A 168 -31.91 -6.28 -10.56
N ALA A 169 -33.22 -6.49 -10.72
CA ALA A 169 -33.90 -6.43 -12.02
C ALA A 169 -33.81 -5.03 -12.63
N LEU A 170 -34.10 -3.98 -11.86
CA LEU A 170 -33.97 -2.59 -12.34
C LEU A 170 -32.52 -2.21 -12.66
N THR A 171 -31.55 -2.75 -11.91
CA THR A 171 -30.11 -2.55 -12.17
C THR A 171 -29.61 -3.36 -13.38
N LEU A 172 -30.19 -4.55 -13.65
CA LEU A 172 -29.93 -5.36 -14.85
C LEU A 172 -30.61 -4.79 -16.11
N HIS A 173 -31.75 -4.11 -15.97
CA HIS A 173 -32.45 -3.43 -17.07
C HIS A 173 -31.81 -2.10 -17.47
N HIS A 174 -30.93 -1.54 -16.64
CA HIS A 174 -29.91 -0.58 -17.07
C HIS A 174 -28.52 -1.25 -17.06
N PRO A 175 -28.19 -2.10 -18.07
CA PRO A 175 -26.79 -2.41 -18.33
C PRO A 175 -26.07 -1.06 -18.46
N HIS A 176 -24.88 -0.94 -17.85
CA HIS A 176 -24.14 0.32 -17.94
C HIS A 176 -23.99 0.65 -19.42
N ASP A 177 -24.63 1.73 -19.86
CA ASP A 177 -24.60 2.13 -21.26
C ASP A 177 -23.14 2.37 -21.61
N ALA A 178 -22.56 1.47 -22.41
CA ALA A 178 -21.14 1.48 -22.69
C ALA A 178 -20.71 2.79 -23.38
N LYS A 179 -21.66 3.58 -23.91
CA LYS A 179 -21.44 4.92 -24.47
C LYS A 179 -21.28 6.03 -23.42
N LYS A 180 -21.59 5.77 -22.14
CA LYS A 180 -21.40 6.71 -21.03
C LYS A 180 -20.06 6.46 -20.35
N ASP A 181 -19.47 7.52 -19.80
CA ASP A 181 -18.27 7.39 -18.97
C ASP A 181 -18.59 6.57 -17.71
N LEU A 182 -17.69 5.65 -17.36
CA LEU A 182 -17.71 4.96 -16.07
C LEU A 182 -16.70 5.63 -15.15
N VAL A 183 -17.13 6.08 -13.97
CA VAL A 183 -16.24 6.65 -12.95
C VAL A 183 -16.25 5.80 -11.69
N PHE A 184 -15.06 5.39 -11.25
CA PHE A 184 -14.89 4.56 -10.05
C PHE A 184 -13.59 4.88 -9.31
N PHE A 185 -13.58 4.62 -8.02
CA PHE A 185 -12.43 4.82 -7.14
C PHE A 185 -11.58 3.55 -7.09
N GLN A 186 -10.32 3.66 -7.49
CA GLN A 186 -9.36 2.56 -7.54
C GLN A 186 -8.83 2.22 -6.15
N LEU A 187 -9.01 0.96 -5.71
CA LEU A 187 -8.53 0.46 -4.42
C LEU A 187 -7.26 -0.38 -4.57
N ASP A 188 -7.32 -1.34 -5.49
CA ASP A 188 -6.30 -2.37 -5.69
C ASP A 188 -5.95 -2.50 -7.17
N ILE A 189 -4.77 -3.03 -7.46
CA ILE A 189 -4.28 -3.26 -8.82
C ILE A 189 -3.31 -4.43 -8.84
N ALA A 190 -3.70 -5.50 -9.54
CA ALA A 190 -2.92 -6.72 -9.67
C ALA A 190 -2.31 -6.87 -11.07
N ASN A 191 -1.14 -7.50 -11.15
CA ASN A 191 -0.58 -7.98 -12.41
C ASN A 191 -1.40 -9.19 -12.88
N ALA A 192 -1.80 -9.22 -14.15
CA ALA A 192 -2.50 -10.35 -14.73
C ALA A 192 -2.05 -10.61 -16.16
N THR A 193 -2.54 -11.69 -16.76
CA THR A 193 -2.32 -12.02 -18.16
C THR A 193 -3.63 -12.49 -18.80
N CYS A 194 -3.75 -12.36 -20.11
CA CYS A 194 -4.92 -12.85 -20.85
C CYS A 194 -4.52 -13.28 -22.27
N HIS A 195 -5.23 -14.25 -22.85
CA HIS A 195 -5.02 -14.58 -24.27
C HIS A 195 -5.55 -13.45 -25.16
N ARG A 196 -4.73 -13.03 -26.12
CA ARG A 196 -5.02 -11.89 -27.02
C ARG A 196 -6.30 -12.07 -27.85
N ASN A 197 -6.71 -13.30 -28.12
CA ASN A 197 -7.97 -13.62 -28.80
C ASN A 197 -9.21 -13.30 -27.94
N VAL A 198 -9.13 -13.42 -26.61
CA VAL A 198 -10.21 -13.09 -25.66
C VAL A 198 -10.42 -11.57 -25.55
N VAL A 199 -9.37 -10.76 -25.74
CA VAL A 199 -9.47 -9.30 -25.67
C VAL A 199 -10.42 -8.78 -26.77
N PRO A 200 -11.46 -7.98 -26.43
CA PRO A 200 -12.43 -7.49 -27.41
C PRO A 200 -11.79 -6.74 -28.58
N ALA A 201 -12.28 -6.97 -29.79
CA ALA A 201 -11.69 -6.43 -31.02
C ALA A 201 -11.63 -4.88 -31.03
N ALA A 202 -12.63 -4.21 -30.44
CA ALA A 202 -12.63 -2.75 -30.28
C ALA A 202 -11.46 -2.26 -29.39
N VAL A 203 -11.20 -2.95 -28.27
CA VAL A 203 -10.11 -2.64 -27.33
C VAL A 203 -8.74 -2.89 -27.96
N ARG A 204 -8.58 -3.97 -28.75
CA ARG A 204 -7.35 -4.24 -29.52
C ARG A 204 -7.13 -3.20 -30.62
N ALA A 205 -8.16 -2.89 -31.41
CA ALA A 205 -8.06 -1.93 -32.50
C ALA A 205 -7.70 -0.52 -32.02
N ARG A 206 -8.18 -0.12 -30.82
CA ARG A 206 -7.96 1.19 -30.21
C ARG A 206 -6.48 1.59 -30.18
N HIS A 207 -5.61 0.64 -29.86
CA HIS A 207 -4.18 0.85 -29.77
C HIS A 207 -3.53 1.29 -31.10
N ARG A 208 -4.05 0.82 -32.26
CA ARG A 208 -3.61 1.26 -33.60
C ARG A 208 -4.16 2.63 -34.01
N ALA A 209 -5.23 3.09 -33.38
CA ALA A 209 -5.93 4.33 -33.70
C ALA A 209 -5.48 5.55 -32.86
N LEU A 210 -4.57 5.35 -31.90
CA LEU A 210 -4.07 6.40 -31.02
C LEU A 210 -2.86 7.11 -31.66
N PRO A 211 -2.72 8.44 -31.52
CA PRO A 211 -1.60 9.17 -32.09
C PRO A 211 -0.28 8.79 -31.41
N VAL A 212 0.80 8.72 -32.21
CA VAL A 212 2.16 8.49 -31.72
C VAL A 212 2.64 9.71 -30.93
N SER A 213 3.10 9.50 -29.70
CA SER A 213 3.65 10.57 -28.87
C SER A 213 5.03 11.05 -29.37
N SER A 214 5.04 12.08 -30.21
CA SER A 214 6.21 12.95 -30.42
C SER A 214 6.30 13.97 -29.28
N ALA A 215 7.02 13.65 -28.22
CA ALA A 215 7.10 14.50 -27.03
C ALA A 215 7.97 15.76 -27.25
N PRO A 216 7.69 16.89 -26.56
CA PRO A 216 6.38 17.37 -26.07
C PRO A 216 6.18 18.88 -26.39
N PRO A 217 5.13 19.50 -25.83
CA PRO A 217 5.40 20.66 -24.98
C PRO A 217 5.07 20.38 -23.51
N ALA A 218 5.75 21.08 -22.61
CA ALA A 218 5.50 20.97 -21.19
C ALA A 218 4.09 21.49 -20.85
N THR A 219 3.21 20.58 -20.43
CA THR A 219 2.09 20.94 -19.56
C THR A 219 2.32 20.22 -18.24
N VAL A 220 2.21 21.00 -17.16
CA VAL A 220 2.56 20.63 -15.78
C VAL A 220 2.06 19.22 -15.47
N CYS A 221 2.98 18.33 -15.04
CA CYS A 221 2.57 17.09 -14.41
C CYS A 221 1.85 17.45 -13.13
N ALA A 222 0.58 17.05 -13.01
CA ALA A 222 -0.36 17.34 -11.93
C ALA A 222 0.31 17.98 -10.70
N SER A 223 0.48 19.31 -10.77
CA SER A 223 0.90 20.07 -9.61
C SER A 223 -0.21 19.94 -8.58
N TYR A 224 0.11 20.29 -7.34
CA TYR A 224 -0.89 20.42 -6.28
C TYR A 224 -1.71 21.72 -6.46
N GLU A 225 -2.15 21.98 -7.70
CA GLU A 225 -2.83 23.20 -8.12
C GLU A 225 -4.15 22.86 -8.82
N PRO A 226 -5.19 23.70 -8.69
CA PRO A 226 -6.57 23.26 -8.89
C PRO A 226 -7.19 23.71 -10.23
N GLU A 227 -6.39 23.91 -11.29
CA GLU A 227 -6.92 24.45 -12.55
C GLU A 227 -7.52 23.36 -13.46
N VAL A 228 -8.83 23.49 -13.68
CA VAL A 228 -9.69 22.47 -14.27
C VAL A 228 -9.84 22.66 -15.79
N SER A 229 -9.37 21.68 -16.56
CA SER A 229 -10.05 21.29 -17.81
C SER A 229 -10.92 20.07 -17.50
N PRO A 230 -12.24 20.08 -17.81
CA PRO A 230 -13.13 18.98 -17.46
C PRO A 230 -12.90 17.71 -18.29
N THR A 231 -12.09 17.76 -19.34
CA THR A 231 -11.76 16.61 -20.19
C THR A 231 -10.25 16.53 -20.40
N PRO A 232 -9.57 15.47 -19.90
CA PRO A 232 -8.16 15.25 -20.23
C PRO A 232 -7.99 15.01 -21.74
N ALA A 233 -6.93 15.54 -22.32
CA ALA A 233 -6.56 15.22 -23.70
C ALA A 233 -6.39 13.68 -23.87
N PRO A 234 -6.75 13.09 -25.02
CA PRO A 234 -6.54 11.66 -25.25
C PRO A 234 -5.07 11.30 -25.08
N ALA A 235 -4.77 10.26 -24.31
CA ALA A 235 -3.39 9.87 -24.04
C ALA A 235 -2.71 9.38 -25.34
N ALA A 236 -1.66 10.07 -25.77
CA ALA A 236 -0.85 9.66 -26.90
C ALA A 236 -0.05 8.40 -26.53
N VAL A 237 -0.03 7.42 -27.43
CA VAL A 237 0.61 6.12 -27.18
C VAL A 237 2.12 6.24 -27.44
N PRO A 238 2.99 5.68 -26.58
CA PRO A 238 4.42 5.61 -26.86
C PRO A 238 4.67 4.81 -28.14
N PRO A 239 5.58 5.23 -29.05
CA PRO A 239 5.85 4.53 -30.31
C PRO A 239 6.11 3.02 -30.15
N GLY A 240 6.74 2.61 -29.05
CA GLY A 240 7.08 1.21 -28.77
C GLY A 240 5.91 0.35 -28.32
N ALA A 241 4.84 0.96 -27.81
CA ALA A 241 3.59 0.24 -27.62
C ALA A 241 3.00 -0.08 -29.01
N GLN A 242 2.90 0.90 -29.94
CA GLN A 242 2.47 0.66 -31.33
C GLN A 242 3.22 -0.49 -32.01
N ALA A 243 4.54 -0.53 -31.89
CA ALA A 243 5.37 -1.63 -32.39
C ALA A 243 5.06 -2.99 -31.71
N ALA A 244 4.78 -2.99 -30.40
CA ALA A 244 4.37 -4.18 -29.65
C ALA A 244 3.06 -4.81 -30.14
N GLU A 245 2.02 -4.01 -30.38
CA GLU A 245 0.73 -4.50 -30.89
C GLU A 245 0.79 -4.96 -32.35
N ALA A 246 1.71 -4.39 -33.14
CA ALA A 246 1.99 -4.87 -34.50
C ALA A 246 2.76 -6.20 -34.50
N ALA A 247 3.56 -6.46 -33.46
CA ALA A 247 4.37 -7.67 -33.33
C ALA A 247 3.64 -8.86 -32.66
N ALA A 248 2.58 -8.62 -31.88
CA ALA A 248 1.89 -9.67 -31.14
C ALA A 248 0.81 -10.40 -31.97
N THR A 249 0.85 -11.73 -31.96
CA THR A 249 0.02 -12.65 -32.76
C THR A 249 -1.18 -13.21 -31.98
N ALA A 250 -2.23 -13.62 -32.69
CA ALA A 250 -3.58 -13.83 -32.14
C ALA A 250 -3.69 -14.80 -30.95
N ASN A 251 -2.81 -15.79 -30.84
CA ASN A 251 -2.88 -16.83 -29.80
C ASN A 251 -1.94 -16.57 -28.59
N SER A 252 -1.11 -15.52 -28.64
CA SER A 252 -0.18 -15.18 -27.55
C SER A 252 -0.90 -14.64 -26.31
N LEU A 253 -0.30 -14.87 -25.14
CA LEU A 253 -0.77 -14.42 -23.84
C LEU A 253 -0.19 -13.03 -23.53
N GLY A 254 -1.02 -11.99 -23.47
CA GLY A 254 -0.59 -10.62 -23.23
C GLY A 254 -0.61 -10.23 -21.75
N PRO A 255 0.27 -9.31 -21.31
CA PRO A 255 0.19 -8.71 -19.98
C PRO A 255 -1.01 -7.75 -19.89
N MET A 256 -1.64 -7.73 -18.73
CA MET A 256 -2.74 -6.82 -18.39
C MET A 256 -2.70 -6.48 -16.90
N PHE A 257 -3.53 -5.54 -16.47
CA PHE A 257 -3.78 -5.27 -15.06
C PHE A 257 -5.24 -5.52 -14.72
N ARG A 258 -5.52 -6.11 -13.56
CA ARG A 258 -6.87 -6.07 -12.97
C ARG A 258 -6.93 -4.93 -11.97
N VAL A 259 -7.73 -3.91 -12.26
CA VAL A 259 -7.89 -2.73 -11.42
C VAL A 259 -9.24 -2.82 -10.71
N TYR A 260 -9.21 -3.02 -9.40
CA TYR A 260 -10.41 -3.17 -8.58
C TYR A 260 -10.81 -1.85 -7.93
N GLY A 261 -12.11 -1.61 -7.82
CA GLY A 261 -12.61 -0.38 -7.22
C GLY A 261 -14.11 -0.35 -7.00
N VAL A 262 -14.60 0.83 -6.61
CA VAL A 262 -16.00 1.07 -6.24
C VAL A 262 -16.49 2.38 -6.85
N THR A 263 -17.69 2.40 -7.44
CA THR A 263 -18.31 3.62 -7.99
C THR A 263 -18.82 4.57 -6.90
N GLU A 264 -19.20 5.81 -7.25
CA GLU A 264 -19.86 6.74 -6.31
C GLU A 264 -21.14 6.14 -5.69
N ASP A 265 -21.88 5.34 -6.45
CA ASP A 265 -23.10 4.65 -6.00
C ASP A 265 -22.85 3.32 -5.26
N GLY A 266 -21.58 2.91 -5.10
CA GLY A 266 -21.20 1.73 -4.32
C GLY A 266 -21.16 0.40 -5.08
N ARG A 267 -21.22 0.40 -6.42
CA ARG A 267 -21.03 -0.83 -7.22
C ARG A 267 -19.57 -1.25 -7.24
N SER A 268 -19.29 -2.54 -7.14
CA SER A 268 -17.92 -3.05 -7.30
C SER A 268 -17.55 -3.20 -8.78
N VAL A 269 -16.32 -2.81 -9.11
CA VAL A 269 -15.77 -2.77 -10.47
C VAL A 269 -14.46 -3.55 -10.53
N CYS A 270 -14.28 -4.34 -11.60
CA CYS A 270 -12.99 -4.83 -12.06
C CYS A 270 -12.76 -4.35 -13.50
N ALA A 271 -11.77 -3.48 -13.70
CA ALA A 271 -11.31 -3.07 -15.02
C ALA A 271 -10.09 -3.91 -15.42
N ASN A 272 -10.26 -4.74 -16.45
CA ASN A 272 -9.18 -5.46 -17.12
C ASN A 272 -8.52 -4.50 -18.11
N VAL A 273 -7.31 -4.04 -17.80
CA VAL A 273 -6.60 -2.97 -18.52
C VAL A 273 -5.54 -3.56 -19.44
N HIS A 274 -5.69 -3.29 -20.74
CA HIS A 274 -4.93 -3.91 -21.83
C HIS A 274 -3.99 -2.94 -22.55
N GLY A 275 -3.01 -3.49 -23.27
CA GLY A 275 -2.15 -2.77 -24.22
C GLY A 275 -0.92 -2.08 -23.61
N PHE A 276 -0.61 -2.35 -22.34
CA PHE A 276 0.56 -1.81 -21.66
C PHE A 276 1.66 -2.89 -21.53
N PHE A 277 2.87 -2.59 -22.01
CA PHE A 277 3.97 -3.55 -22.08
C PHE A 277 5.18 -3.13 -21.24
N PRO A 278 5.91 -4.08 -20.62
CA PRO A 278 7.09 -3.80 -19.83
C PRO A 278 8.25 -3.33 -20.71
N TYR A 279 9.00 -2.36 -20.21
CA TYR A 279 10.21 -1.87 -20.87
C TYR A 279 11.24 -1.38 -19.86
N PHE A 280 12.50 -1.35 -20.29
CA PHE A 280 13.62 -0.75 -19.56
C PHE A 280 14.62 -0.12 -20.55
N TYR A 281 15.69 0.48 -20.06
CA TYR A 281 16.71 1.11 -20.91
C TYR A 281 18.12 0.54 -20.68
N CYS A 282 18.95 0.55 -21.72
CA CYS A 282 20.41 0.42 -21.63
C CYS A 282 21.10 1.45 -22.54
N PRO A 283 22.33 1.90 -22.25
CA PRO A 283 23.01 2.91 -23.06
C PRO A 283 23.40 2.37 -24.45
N VAL A 284 23.33 3.21 -25.49
CA VAL A 284 23.90 2.90 -26.80
C VAL A 284 25.44 3.02 -26.73
N PRO A 285 26.23 2.08 -27.28
CA PRO A 285 27.69 2.21 -27.36
C PRO A 285 28.14 3.52 -28.03
N VAL A 286 29.18 4.16 -27.49
CA VAL A 286 29.66 5.49 -27.94
C VAL A 286 30.00 5.49 -29.44
N SER A 287 30.68 4.46 -29.94
CA SER A 287 31.03 4.32 -31.36
C SER A 287 29.80 4.32 -32.29
N ILE A 288 28.67 3.77 -31.85
CA ILE A 288 27.40 3.80 -32.60
C ILE A 288 26.80 5.21 -32.53
N GLN A 289 26.89 5.91 -31.39
CA GLN A 289 26.41 7.29 -31.27
C GLN A 289 27.19 8.25 -32.19
N GLU A 290 28.52 8.12 -32.26
CA GLU A 290 29.41 8.90 -33.14
C GLU A 290 29.15 8.60 -34.62
N SER A 291 28.99 7.32 -34.98
CA SER A 291 28.65 6.90 -36.35
C SER A 291 27.29 7.42 -36.81
N LEU A 292 26.32 7.57 -35.90
CA LEU A 292 25.02 8.16 -36.19
C LEU A 292 25.08 9.69 -36.30
N ALA A 293 25.96 10.36 -35.55
CA ALA A 293 26.11 11.82 -35.59
C ALA A 293 26.75 12.33 -36.90
N THR A 294 27.47 11.48 -37.63
CA THR A 294 28.18 11.82 -38.87
C THR A 294 27.39 11.58 -40.15
N GLN A 295 26.20 10.97 -40.08
CA GLN A 295 25.37 10.65 -41.26
C GLN A 295 24.44 11.81 -41.66
N PRO A 296 24.50 12.33 -42.90
CA PRO A 296 23.51 13.29 -43.40
C PRO A 296 22.11 12.66 -43.49
N GLY A 297 21.09 13.34 -42.98
CA GLY A 297 19.69 12.91 -43.11
C GLY A 297 19.20 11.86 -42.11
N GLY A 298 20.01 11.50 -41.10
CA GLY A 298 19.64 10.77 -39.87
C GLY A 298 18.39 9.87 -39.89
N GLY A 299 18.55 8.59 -40.26
CA GLY A 299 17.47 7.60 -40.05
C GLY A 299 17.70 6.18 -40.55
N VAL A 300 18.50 5.97 -41.60
CA VAL A 300 18.60 4.64 -42.24
C VAL A 300 19.37 3.63 -41.38
N GLY A 301 20.52 4.02 -40.82
CA GLY A 301 21.34 3.13 -39.98
C GLY A 301 20.77 2.83 -38.59
N THR A 302 19.94 3.72 -38.04
CA THR A 302 19.28 3.52 -36.73
C THR A 302 18.40 2.28 -36.72
N ASN A 303 17.66 2.04 -37.80
CA ASN A 303 16.72 0.91 -37.91
C ASN A 303 17.45 -0.43 -38.01
N ALA A 304 18.61 -0.50 -38.67
CA ALA A 304 19.37 -1.74 -38.81
C ALA A 304 19.99 -2.22 -37.49
N VAL A 305 20.58 -1.31 -36.70
CA VAL A 305 21.15 -1.64 -35.39
C VAL A 305 20.06 -2.05 -34.39
N THR A 306 18.95 -1.32 -34.33
CA THR A 306 17.86 -1.67 -33.42
C THR A 306 17.16 -2.96 -33.84
N ALA A 307 16.95 -3.21 -35.13
CA ALA A 307 16.39 -4.47 -35.62
C ALA A 307 17.29 -5.68 -35.29
N ARG A 308 18.62 -5.57 -35.46
CA ARG A 308 19.55 -6.64 -35.04
C ARG A 308 19.50 -6.90 -33.54
N LEU A 309 19.53 -5.86 -32.69
CA LEU A 309 19.42 -6.03 -31.25
C LEU A 309 18.06 -6.66 -30.86
N ARG A 310 16.95 -6.22 -31.49
CA ARG A 310 15.63 -6.83 -31.30
C ARG A 310 15.65 -8.32 -31.64
N SER A 311 16.11 -8.68 -32.83
CA SER A 311 16.17 -10.07 -33.31
C SER A 311 17.11 -10.96 -32.49
N PHE A 312 18.24 -10.41 -32.01
CA PHE A 312 19.15 -11.11 -31.11
C PHE A 312 18.47 -11.43 -29.76
N LEU A 313 17.86 -10.43 -29.11
CA LEU A 313 17.17 -10.62 -27.83
C LEU A 313 15.95 -11.55 -27.97
N ASP A 314 15.23 -11.42 -29.08
CA ASP A 314 14.11 -12.29 -29.44
C ASP A 314 14.55 -13.76 -29.56
N ALA A 315 15.59 -14.03 -30.36
CA ALA A 315 16.15 -15.37 -30.55
C ALA A 315 16.80 -15.94 -29.27
N TRP A 316 17.41 -15.09 -28.45
CA TRP A 316 17.96 -15.50 -27.16
C TRP A 316 16.87 -15.95 -26.20
N LEU A 317 15.79 -15.16 -26.03
CA LEU A 317 14.67 -15.52 -25.17
C LEU A 317 14.03 -16.86 -25.58
N LEU A 318 13.88 -17.13 -26.88
CA LEU A 318 13.36 -18.41 -27.39
C LEU A 318 14.23 -19.62 -27.01
N LYS A 319 15.57 -19.44 -26.97
CA LYS A 319 16.52 -20.49 -26.60
C LYS A 319 16.61 -20.69 -25.08
N THR A 320 16.37 -19.66 -24.28
CA THR A 320 16.69 -19.66 -22.84
C THR A 320 15.50 -19.67 -21.90
N GLN A 321 14.29 -19.35 -22.35
CA GLN A 321 13.09 -19.29 -21.50
C GLN A 321 12.05 -20.31 -22.01
N ALA A 322 11.55 -21.18 -21.13
CA ALA A 322 10.52 -22.15 -21.51
C ALA A 322 9.23 -21.44 -21.96
N SER A 323 8.79 -20.45 -21.17
CA SER A 323 7.64 -19.59 -21.46
C SER A 323 7.71 -18.84 -22.80
N ALA A 324 8.91 -18.54 -23.31
CA ALA A 324 9.08 -17.85 -24.59
C ALA A 324 8.66 -18.69 -25.82
N LYS A 325 8.61 -20.02 -25.71
CA LYS A 325 8.26 -20.90 -26.84
C LYS A 325 6.81 -20.74 -27.31
N ALA A 326 5.93 -20.22 -26.44
CA ALA A 326 4.54 -19.91 -26.77
C ALA A 326 4.34 -18.57 -27.51
N TYR A 327 5.43 -17.89 -27.90
CA TYR A 327 5.40 -16.53 -28.45
C TYR A 327 6.17 -16.41 -29.77
N ASP A 328 5.45 -16.06 -30.82
CA ASP A 328 6.04 -15.77 -32.14
C ASP A 328 7.02 -14.59 -32.08
N VAL A 329 6.77 -13.61 -31.20
CA VAL A 329 7.69 -12.50 -30.89
C VAL A 329 7.77 -12.27 -29.38
N ARG A 330 9.00 -12.25 -28.86
CA ARG A 330 9.33 -12.03 -27.44
C ARG A 330 9.86 -10.62 -27.18
N CYS A 331 10.77 -10.16 -28.04
CA CYS A 331 11.30 -8.79 -27.99
C CYS A 331 10.49 -7.91 -28.94
N LEU A 332 9.57 -7.13 -28.37
CA LEU A 332 8.53 -6.43 -29.11
C LEU A 332 9.08 -5.22 -29.87
N ASP A 333 9.83 -4.36 -29.18
CA ASP A 333 10.39 -3.12 -29.71
C ASP A 333 11.78 -2.86 -29.13
N VAL A 334 12.68 -2.38 -29.99
CA VAL A 334 13.95 -1.79 -29.59
C VAL A 334 14.07 -0.49 -30.37
N ARG A 335 14.23 0.63 -29.67
CA ARG A 335 14.42 1.94 -30.31
C ARG A 335 15.32 2.84 -29.50
N MET A 336 15.93 3.82 -30.16
CA MET A 336 16.79 4.79 -29.49
C MET A 336 15.98 5.99 -28.99
N GLU A 337 16.10 6.32 -27.71
CA GLU A 337 15.58 7.56 -27.12
C GLU A 337 16.76 8.40 -26.59
N LYS A 338 16.74 9.73 -26.81
CA LYS A 338 17.70 10.64 -26.14
C LYS A 338 17.25 10.85 -24.69
N LYS A 339 18.11 10.50 -23.74
CA LYS A 339 17.87 10.58 -22.29
C LYS A 339 19.13 11.01 -21.56
N GLU A 340 19.01 11.33 -20.28
CA GLU A 340 20.15 11.56 -19.41
C GLU A 340 20.12 10.62 -18.19
N SER A 341 21.28 10.14 -17.74
CA SER A 341 21.38 9.42 -16.47
C SER A 341 21.02 10.34 -15.31
N LEU A 342 20.20 9.89 -14.36
CA LEU A 342 19.99 10.62 -13.09
C LEU A 342 21.29 10.79 -12.28
N MET A 343 22.24 9.85 -12.44
CA MET A 343 23.49 9.84 -11.67
C MET A 343 24.57 10.68 -12.32
N TYR A 344 25.08 11.62 -11.51
CA TYR A 344 26.18 12.54 -11.74
C TYR A 344 25.92 13.67 -12.75
N TYR A 345 26.62 14.78 -12.54
CA TYR A 345 26.76 15.89 -13.47
C TYR A 345 28.15 15.89 -14.10
N THR A 346 28.20 16.03 -15.42
CA THR A 346 29.42 16.31 -16.19
C THR A 346 29.24 17.62 -16.97
N PRO A 347 30.18 18.58 -16.93
CA PRO A 347 30.07 19.82 -17.71
C PRO A 347 29.98 19.55 -19.20
N GLY A 348 29.08 20.25 -19.89
CA GLY A 348 28.85 20.07 -21.33
C GLY A 348 28.15 18.74 -21.70
N GLN A 349 27.73 17.93 -20.73
CA GLN A 349 26.99 16.69 -20.98
C GLN A 349 25.67 16.98 -21.69
N THR A 350 25.52 16.42 -22.88
CA THR A 350 24.27 16.40 -23.63
C THR A 350 23.54 15.07 -23.41
N PRO A 351 22.21 15.02 -23.63
CA PRO A 351 21.46 13.76 -23.57
C PRO A 351 22.01 12.73 -24.56
N SER A 352 22.45 11.59 -24.06
CA SER A 352 22.98 10.49 -24.87
C SER A 352 21.86 9.56 -25.36
N LEU A 353 22.18 8.71 -26.33
CA LEU A 353 21.23 7.72 -26.84
C LEU A 353 21.17 6.50 -25.92
N PHE A 354 19.94 6.09 -25.59
CA PHE A 354 19.63 4.85 -24.88
C PHE A 354 18.76 3.96 -25.75
N PHE A 355 19.05 2.67 -25.80
CA PHE A 355 18.08 1.69 -26.27
C PHE A 355 16.97 1.56 -25.22
N ARG A 356 15.74 1.81 -25.64
CA ARG A 356 14.54 1.37 -24.92
C ARG A 356 14.16 0.00 -25.46
N ILE A 357 14.16 -1.00 -24.59
CA ILE A 357 13.83 -2.39 -24.91
C ILE A 357 12.46 -2.70 -24.31
N THR A 358 11.50 -3.10 -25.16
CA THR A 358 10.13 -3.48 -24.76
C THR A 358 9.95 -4.99 -24.98
N LEU A 359 9.43 -5.69 -23.97
CA LEU A 359 9.28 -7.15 -23.97
C LEU A 359 7.80 -7.55 -23.88
N ALA A 360 7.44 -8.76 -24.30
CA ALA A 360 6.04 -9.20 -24.23
C ALA A 360 5.57 -9.46 -22.80
N LEU A 361 6.40 -10.07 -21.95
CA LEU A 361 6.06 -10.34 -20.54
C LEU A 361 6.98 -9.64 -19.53
N PRO A 362 6.47 -9.24 -18.35
CA PRO A 362 7.27 -8.57 -17.31
C PRO A 362 8.37 -9.45 -16.71
N ASN A 363 8.13 -10.75 -16.57
CA ASN A 363 9.10 -11.70 -16.02
C ASN A 363 10.40 -11.79 -16.85
N TRP A 364 10.35 -11.54 -18.16
CA TRP A 364 11.54 -11.55 -19.02
C TRP A 364 12.45 -10.31 -18.88
N VAL A 365 12.02 -9.26 -18.15
CA VAL A 365 12.88 -8.09 -17.88
C VAL A 365 14.10 -8.48 -17.07
N ALA A 366 13.94 -9.34 -16.05
CA ALA A 366 15.03 -9.81 -15.19
C ALA A 366 16.11 -10.63 -15.94
N PRO A 367 15.81 -11.68 -16.72
CA PRO A 367 16.82 -12.42 -17.48
C PRO A 367 17.47 -11.56 -18.57
N THR A 368 16.71 -10.70 -19.26
CA THR A 368 17.26 -9.80 -20.29
C THR A 368 18.20 -8.74 -19.67
N ARG A 369 17.87 -8.22 -18.48
CA ARG A 369 18.76 -7.37 -17.69
C ARG A 369 20.06 -8.10 -17.35
N THR A 370 19.98 -9.30 -16.79
CA THR A 370 21.14 -10.11 -16.40
C THR A 370 22.05 -10.41 -17.59
N LEU A 371 21.48 -10.69 -18.77
CA LEU A 371 22.22 -10.85 -20.02
C LEU A 371 23.05 -9.60 -20.37
N ILE A 372 22.42 -8.41 -20.37
CA ILE A 372 23.09 -7.15 -20.70
C ILE A 372 24.19 -6.81 -19.69
N GLU A 373 23.92 -7.02 -18.40
CA GLU A 373 24.90 -6.77 -17.32
C GLU A 373 26.08 -7.75 -17.29
N ARG A 374 25.96 -8.92 -17.94
CA ARG A 374 27.08 -9.85 -18.17
C ARG A 374 27.96 -9.44 -19.35
N GLY A 375 27.52 -8.48 -20.17
CA GLY A 375 28.19 -8.02 -21.37
C GLY A 375 27.82 -8.86 -22.59
N ILE A 376 27.07 -8.26 -23.51
CA ILE A 376 26.80 -8.81 -24.85
C ILE A 376 27.38 -7.89 -25.92
N SER A 377 27.69 -8.44 -27.09
CA SER A 377 28.16 -7.67 -28.25
C SER A 377 27.19 -7.79 -29.40
N ILE A 378 26.97 -6.69 -30.13
CA ILE A 378 26.18 -6.65 -31.37
C ILE A 378 27.01 -6.15 -32.53
N GLU A 379 26.62 -6.51 -33.75
CA GLU A 379 27.23 -5.95 -34.96
C GLU A 379 26.91 -4.45 -35.08
N ALA A 380 27.95 -3.62 -35.24
CA ALA A 380 27.83 -2.16 -35.26
C ALA A 380 27.62 -1.55 -36.67
N SER A 381 27.64 -2.36 -37.71
CA SER A 381 27.48 -1.91 -39.10
C SER A 381 26.17 -1.14 -39.29
N LEU A 382 26.22 0.13 -39.71
CA LEU A 382 25.01 0.90 -40.00
C LEU A 382 24.30 0.45 -41.29
N ALA A 383 24.91 -0.43 -42.09
CA ALA A 383 24.26 -1.01 -43.26
C ALA A 383 23.19 -2.03 -42.84
N ALA A 384 22.08 -2.05 -43.59
CA ALA A 384 21.22 -3.23 -43.64
C ALA A 384 22.00 -4.38 -44.31
N THR A 385 21.93 -5.57 -43.72
CA THR A 385 22.37 -6.79 -44.40
C THR A 385 21.59 -6.93 -45.73
N PRO A 386 22.25 -7.23 -46.86
CA PRO A 386 21.51 -7.60 -48.06
C PRO A 386 20.64 -8.80 -47.74
N SER A 387 19.35 -8.70 -48.04
CA SER A 387 18.40 -9.79 -47.84
C SER A 387 18.77 -10.96 -48.74
N SER A 388 19.42 -11.98 -48.18
CA SER A 388 19.32 -13.32 -48.77
C SER A 388 17.85 -13.72 -48.73
N GLU A 389 17.33 -14.21 -49.85
CA GLU A 389 15.92 -14.54 -50.01
C GLU A 389 15.46 -15.64 -49.02
N ALA A 390 14.97 -15.22 -47.85
CA ALA A 390 14.01 -16.02 -47.11
C ALA A 390 12.71 -15.96 -47.91
N GLY A 391 12.51 -16.96 -48.77
CA GLY A 391 11.41 -17.00 -49.73
C GLY A 391 10.06 -16.76 -49.07
N GLY A 392 9.16 -16.10 -49.80
CA GLY A 392 7.81 -15.78 -49.35
C GLY A 392 6.97 -17.04 -49.10
N ALA A 393 7.12 -17.63 -47.91
CA ALA A 393 6.16 -18.57 -47.37
C ALA A 393 4.90 -17.77 -47.02
N ASN A 394 3.92 -17.78 -47.91
CA ASN A 394 2.53 -17.52 -47.55
C ASN A 394 2.17 -18.48 -46.40
N CYS A 395 2.09 -17.97 -45.18
CA CYS A 395 1.55 -18.71 -44.05
C CYS A 395 0.02 -18.82 -44.19
N THR A 396 -0.43 -19.60 -45.18
CA THR A 396 -1.79 -20.12 -45.22
C THR A 396 -2.02 -20.92 -43.94
N ALA A 397 -3.12 -20.65 -43.24
CA ALA A 397 -3.42 -21.25 -41.96
C ALA A 397 -3.43 -22.78 -42.03
N ALA A 398 -2.43 -23.43 -41.44
CA ALA A 398 -2.51 -24.83 -41.09
C ALA A 398 -3.47 -24.96 -39.90
N GLN A 399 -4.63 -25.56 -40.13
CA GLN A 399 -5.54 -25.98 -39.06
C GLN A 399 -4.86 -27.13 -38.31
N ASN A 400 -4.20 -26.80 -37.21
CA ASN A 400 -3.79 -27.78 -36.21
C ASN A 400 -4.82 -27.75 -35.08
N ASP A 401 -5.68 -28.76 -35.04
CA ASP A 401 -6.54 -29.04 -33.89
C ASP A 401 -5.66 -29.42 -32.70
N ALA A 402 -5.38 -28.45 -31.83
CA ALA A 402 -4.74 -28.68 -30.55
C ALA A 402 -5.80 -29.00 -29.49
N PRO A 403 -5.59 -30.02 -28.63
CA PRO A 403 -6.56 -30.38 -27.59
C PRO A 403 -6.69 -29.24 -26.56
N ALA A 404 -7.85 -29.18 -25.91
CA ALA A 404 -8.10 -28.25 -24.81
C ALA A 404 -7.10 -28.49 -23.68
N ALA A 405 -6.09 -27.63 -23.56
CA ALA A 405 -5.13 -27.65 -22.46
C ALA A 405 -5.74 -26.96 -21.23
N GLU A 406 -5.69 -27.64 -20.09
CA GLU A 406 -6.20 -27.12 -18.81
C GLU A 406 -5.43 -25.86 -18.36
N ALA A 407 -6.10 -25.00 -17.61
CA ALA A 407 -5.52 -23.75 -17.13
C ALA A 407 -4.40 -24.02 -16.10
N ALA A 408 -3.15 -23.94 -16.56
CA ALA A 408 -1.98 -24.02 -15.69
C ALA A 408 -1.78 -22.69 -14.95
N ASP A 409 -2.17 -22.66 -13.68
CA ASP A 409 -1.88 -21.57 -12.73
C ASP A 409 -0.38 -21.22 -12.72
N TRP A 410 -0.07 -19.93 -12.82
CA TRP A 410 1.22 -19.38 -12.43
C TRP A 410 1.06 -18.58 -11.12
N PRO A 411 1.95 -18.73 -10.14
CA PRO A 411 1.83 -18.05 -8.86
C PRO A 411 2.01 -16.52 -8.97
N ASP A 412 1.36 -15.81 -8.06
CA ASP A 412 1.25 -14.34 -8.02
C ASP A 412 2.60 -13.64 -8.24
N ALA A 413 2.66 -12.73 -9.22
CA ALA A 413 3.85 -11.93 -9.53
C ALA A 413 4.06 -10.73 -8.57
N ASP A 414 3.76 -10.94 -7.28
CA ASP A 414 4.02 -10.01 -6.18
C ASP A 414 4.92 -10.68 -5.12
N GLY A 415 6.18 -10.84 -5.50
CA GLY A 415 7.27 -11.36 -4.69
C GLY A 415 8.59 -11.15 -5.43
N ASP A 416 9.69 -10.95 -4.70
CA ASP A 416 11.02 -10.86 -5.31
C ASP A 416 11.38 -12.19 -6.00
N ALA A 417 12.07 -12.10 -7.14
CA ALA A 417 12.24 -13.22 -8.06
C ALA A 417 13.07 -14.39 -7.47
N ALA A 418 12.39 -15.43 -6.94
CA ALA A 418 13.01 -16.71 -6.55
C ALA A 418 11.98 -17.86 -6.41
N ALA A 419 11.45 -18.41 -7.52
CA ALA A 419 10.71 -19.68 -7.49
C ALA A 419 10.75 -20.46 -8.82
N GLY A 420 11.81 -21.24 -9.03
CA GLY A 420 11.67 -22.62 -9.51
C GLY A 420 11.12 -22.94 -10.91
N GLU A 421 11.50 -22.22 -11.98
CA GLU A 421 11.76 -22.95 -13.24
C GLU A 421 13.12 -23.66 -13.11
N GLU A 422 13.32 -24.81 -13.75
CA GLU A 422 14.68 -25.33 -14.03
C GLU A 422 15.36 -24.38 -15.02
N ALA A 423 15.88 -23.27 -14.51
CA ALA A 423 16.59 -22.29 -15.28
C ALA A 423 17.83 -22.95 -15.91
N ALA A 424 17.98 -22.77 -17.23
CA ALA A 424 19.20 -23.18 -17.92
C ALA A 424 20.41 -22.60 -17.16
N SER A 425 21.41 -23.45 -16.91
CA SER A 425 22.56 -23.08 -16.10
C SER A 425 23.29 -21.86 -16.67
N ASP A 426 23.98 -21.11 -15.82
CA ASP A 426 24.69 -19.88 -16.24
C ASP A 426 25.67 -20.10 -17.39
N ALA A 427 26.28 -21.29 -17.47
CA ALA A 427 27.10 -21.71 -18.60
C ALA A 427 26.28 -21.85 -19.90
N GLN A 428 25.12 -22.51 -19.86
CA GLN A 428 24.23 -22.67 -21.02
C GLN A 428 23.66 -21.33 -21.51
N LEU A 429 23.29 -20.43 -20.60
CA LEU A 429 22.79 -19.08 -20.94
C LEU A 429 23.86 -18.23 -21.65
N LEU A 430 25.11 -18.31 -21.18
CA LEU A 430 26.24 -17.59 -21.76
C LEU A 430 26.66 -18.19 -23.10
N GLU A 431 26.65 -19.53 -23.22
CA GLU A 431 26.99 -20.22 -24.47
C GLU A 431 25.93 -19.96 -25.56
N ALA A 432 24.64 -19.96 -25.20
CA ALA A 432 23.57 -19.56 -26.12
C ALA A 432 23.71 -18.09 -26.60
N ALA A 433 24.20 -17.19 -25.74
CA ALA A 433 24.48 -15.81 -26.10
C ALA A 433 25.70 -15.67 -27.03
N LYS A 434 26.80 -16.38 -26.75
CA LYS A 434 27.98 -16.42 -27.64
C LYS A 434 27.62 -16.96 -29.02
N ALA A 435 26.99 -18.15 -29.07
CA ALA A 435 26.60 -18.81 -30.32
C ALA A 435 25.62 -17.98 -31.17
N LEU A 436 24.79 -17.12 -30.56
CA LEU A 436 23.99 -16.13 -31.29
C LEU A 436 24.80 -14.91 -31.73
N SER A 437 25.77 -14.46 -30.93
CA SER A 437 26.64 -13.33 -31.27
C SER A 437 27.67 -13.64 -32.35
N ASP A 438 28.00 -14.92 -32.58
CA ASP A 438 28.95 -15.40 -33.59
C ASP A 438 28.34 -15.57 -35.00
N VAL A 439 27.03 -15.35 -35.15
CA VAL A 439 26.35 -15.35 -36.46
C VAL A 439 26.53 -14.00 -37.16
N GLY A 440 27.71 -13.80 -37.77
CA GLY A 440 27.99 -12.63 -38.62
C GLY A 440 29.48 -12.30 -38.77
N SER A 441 29.88 -11.78 -39.93
CA SER A 441 31.27 -11.41 -40.24
C SER A 441 31.63 -9.94 -39.95
N GLY A 442 30.68 -9.15 -39.45
CA GLY A 442 30.86 -7.71 -39.19
C GLY A 442 31.55 -7.39 -37.86
N ALA A 443 32.02 -6.14 -37.74
CA ALA A 443 32.64 -5.65 -36.51
C ALA A 443 31.65 -5.61 -35.34
N LYS A 444 31.96 -6.35 -34.27
CA LYS A 444 31.14 -6.42 -33.05
C LYS A 444 31.53 -5.31 -32.07
N VAL A 445 30.54 -4.71 -31.43
CA VAL A 445 30.70 -3.72 -30.36
C VAL A 445 29.94 -4.19 -29.12
N ALA A 446 30.63 -4.18 -27.97
CA ALA A 446 30.05 -4.52 -26.68
C ALA A 446 29.04 -3.45 -26.22
N LEU A 447 27.90 -3.89 -25.69
CA LEU A 447 26.98 -3.02 -24.97
C LEU A 447 27.58 -2.68 -23.59
N PRO A 448 27.43 -1.44 -23.11
CA PRO A 448 27.75 -1.09 -21.74
C PRO A 448 26.97 -1.99 -20.75
N PRO A 449 27.63 -2.62 -19.76
CA PRO A 449 27.00 -3.55 -18.81
C PRO A 449 26.22 -2.82 -17.71
N ALA A 450 25.33 -1.92 -18.13
CA ALA A 450 24.53 -1.06 -17.26
C ALA A 450 23.09 -1.02 -17.76
N THR A 451 22.14 -1.20 -16.85
CA THR A 451 20.71 -1.09 -17.15
C THR A 451 20.04 -0.03 -16.27
N PHE A 452 18.97 0.54 -16.78
CA PHE A 452 18.25 1.65 -16.19
C PHE A 452 16.77 1.30 -16.13
N GLU A 453 16.18 1.52 -14.95
CA GLU A 453 14.78 1.25 -14.64
C GLU A 453 14.31 -0.20 -14.85
N SER A 454 15.25 -1.14 -14.98
CA SER A 454 15.06 -2.59 -15.16
C SER A 454 14.72 -3.34 -13.87
N ASN A 455 14.48 -2.62 -12.77
CA ASN A 455 14.07 -3.16 -11.46
C ASN A 455 12.88 -2.37 -10.87
N VAL A 456 11.97 -1.89 -11.73
CA VAL A 456 10.75 -1.18 -11.32
C VAL A 456 9.56 -2.15 -11.40
N PRO A 457 8.79 -2.34 -10.31
CA PRO A 457 7.59 -3.19 -10.33
C PRO A 457 6.61 -2.78 -11.45
N PHE A 458 6.01 -3.75 -12.14
CA PHE A 458 5.24 -3.49 -13.35
C PHE A 458 3.98 -2.63 -13.10
N VAL A 459 3.27 -2.86 -11.99
CA VAL A 459 2.22 -1.96 -11.47
C VAL A 459 2.73 -0.54 -11.26
N LEU A 460 3.90 -0.37 -10.62
CA LEU A 460 4.46 0.97 -10.37
C LEU A 460 4.85 1.66 -11.68
N ARG A 461 5.41 0.91 -12.64
CA ARG A 461 5.67 1.40 -14.00
C ARG A 461 4.40 1.93 -14.65
N TYR A 462 3.31 1.17 -14.62
CA TYR A 462 2.01 1.60 -15.15
C TYR A 462 1.49 2.88 -14.48
N LEU A 463 1.54 2.98 -13.15
CA LEU A 463 1.08 4.16 -12.40
C LEU A 463 1.93 5.40 -12.69
N VAL A 464 3.26 5.26 -12.76
CA VAL A 464 4.17 6.34 -13.19
C VAL A 464 3.87 6.76 -14.63
N ASP A 465 3.61 5.79 -15.51
CA ASP A 465 3.50 6.06 -16.94
C ASP A 465 2.18 6.72 -17.35
N THR A 466 1.07 6.30 -16.73
CA THR A 466 -0.27 6.87 -16.93
C THR A 466 -0.53 8.12 -16.07
N LYS A 467 0.43 8.50 -15.21
CA LYS A 467 0.31 9.50 -14.14
C LYS A 467 -0.72 9.14 -13.03
N THR A 468 -1.36 7.98 -13.11
CA THR A 468 -2.32 7.48 -12.10
C THR A 468 -1.68 7.33 -10.72
N THR A 469 -2.36 7.72 -9.65
CA THR A 469 -1.94 7.48 -8.25
C THR A 469 -2.82 6.42 -7.60
N GLY A 470 -2.33 5.73 -6.58
CA GLY A 470 -3.18 4.82 -5.81
C GLY A 470 -4.28 5.58 -5.07
N CYS A 471 -5.42 4.92 -4.83
CA CYS A 471 -6.60 5.54 -4.19
C CYS A 471 -7.11 6.80 -4.93
N SER A 472 -7.03 6.78 -6.27
CA SER A 472 -7.55 7.84 -7.14
C SER A 472 -8.89 7.46 -7.78
N TRP A 473 -9.65 8.45 -8.21
CA TRP A 473 -10.81 8.24 -9.08
C TRP A 473 -10.34 8.08 -10.51
N LEU A 474 -10.87 7.09 -11.23
CA LEU A 474 -10.57 6.80 -12.62
C LEU A 474 -11.83 6.97 -13.47
N LEU A 475 -11.66 7.51 -14.67
CA LEU A 475 -12.69 7.64 -15.70
C LEU A 475 -12.34 6.70 -16.86
N GLY A 476 -13.18 5.69 -17.08
CA GLY A 476 -13.19 4.90 -18.31
C GLY A 476 -14.10 5.57 -19.34
N ARG A 477 -13.53 5.99 -20.48
CA ARG A 477 -14.29 6.76 -21.49
C ARG A 477 -15.45 5.97 -22.10
N GLY A 478 -16.60 6.61 -22.21
CA GLY A 478 -17.75 6.12 -22.96
C GLY A 478 -17.37 5.75 -24.41
N GLY A 479 -17.73 4.54 -24.81
CA GLY A 479 -17.45 3.94 -26.11
C GLY A 479 -16.07 3.29 -26.23
N ALA A 480 -15.18 3.43 -25.23
CA ALA A 480 -13.81 2.91 -25.28
C ALA A 480 -13.58 1.60 -24.50
N TYR A 481 -14.54 1.18 -23.68
CA TYR A 481 -14.52 -0.09 -22.94
C TYR A 481 -15.65 -1.03 -23.39
N VAL A 482 -15.48 -2.31 -23.10
CA VAL A 482 -16.48 -3.37 -23.35
C VAL A 482 -16.78 -4.04 -22.02
N VAL A 483 -18.06 -4.03 -21.59
CA VAL A 483 -18.51 -4.76 -20.41
C VAL A 483 -18.62 -6.24 -20.76
N ARG A 484 -18.07 -7.12 -19.91
CA ARG A 484 -18.15 -8.58 -20.10
C ARG A 484 -19.54 -9.11 -19.75
N SER A 485 -20.02 -10.07 -20.53
CA SER A 485 -21.21 -10.85 -20.18
C SER A 485 -20.93 -11.74 -18.97
N ALA A 486 -21.96 -12.09 -18.19
CA ALA A 486 -21.82 -12.94 -17.00
C ALA A 486 -21.08 -14.28 -17.25
N SER A 487 -21.21 -14.83 -18.45
CA SER A 487 -20.50 -16.03 -18.92
C SER A 487 -18.99 -15.86 -19.10
N LEU A 488 -18.50 -14.63 -19.23
CA LEU A 488 -17.08 -14.27 -19.43
C LEU A 488 -16.48 -13.56 -18.20
N GLN A 489 -17.25 -13.38 -17.12
CA GLN A 489 -16.77 -12.73 -15.90
C GLN A 489 -15.91 -13.68 -15.05
N GLU A 490 -14.62 -13.37 -14.95
CA GLU A 490 -13.68 -14.10 -14.10
C GLU A 490 -13.80 -13.70 -12.62
N THR A 491 -14.36 -12.52 -12.35
CA THR A 491 -14.44 -11.93 -11.00
C THR A 491 -15.86 -11.91 -10.43
N SER A 492 -15.98 -11.71 -9.12
CA SER A 492 -17.24 -11.46 -8.40
C SER A 492 -17.66 -9.99 -8.39
N ALA A 493 -17.01 -9.11 -9.17
CA ALA A 493 -17.41 -7.71 -9.27
C ALA A 493 -18.71 -7.55 -10.07
N GLN A 494 -19.55 -6.60 -9.68
CA GLN A 494 -20.82 -6.33 -10.39
C GLN A 494 -20.60 -5.84 -11.82
N LEU A 495 -19.54 -5.05 -12.03
CA LEU A 495 -19.11 -4.58 -13.35
C LEU A 495 -17.71 -5.11 -13.63
N GLU A 496 -17.58 -5.97 -14.64
CA GLU A 496 -16.28 -6.40 -15.17
C GLU A 496 -16.18 -5.94 -16.63
N LEU A 497 -15.08 -5.29 -16.98
CA LEU A 497 -14.91 -4.66 -18.30
C LEU A 497 -13.49 -4.81 -18.81
N ASP A 498 -13.33 -4.80 -20.13
CA ASP A 498 -12.05 -4.67 -20.82
C ASP A 498 -11.89 -3.24 -21.35
N ILE A 499 -10.77 -2.60 -21.04
CA ILE A 499 -10.45 -1.24 -21.49
C ILE A 499 -8.98 -1.14 -21.90
N HIS A 500 -8.69 -0.28 -22.87
CA HIS A 500 -7.31 0.04 -23.25
C HIS A 500 -6.71 1.07 -22.27
N TYR A 501 -5.46 0.89 -21.85
CA TYR A 501 -4.85 1.74 -20.81
C TYR A 501 -4.88 3.25 -21.09
N ALA A 502 -4.88 3.65 -22.35
CA ALA A 502 -4.91 5.06 -22.76
C ALA A 502 -6.28 5.73 -22.58
N ASP A 503 -7.35 4.95 -22.38
CA ASP A 503 -8.73 5.44 -22.22
C ASP A 503 -9.27 5.27 -20.79
N LEU A 504 -8.45 4.73 -19.88
CA LEU A 504 -8.67 4.75 -18.42
C LEU A 504 -7.84 5.89 -17.81
N LEU A 505 -8.50 6.99 -17.46
CA LEU A 505 -7.86 8.27 -17.14
C LEU A 505 -7.97 8.60 -15.64
N PRO A 506 -6.87 8.99 -14.97
CA PRO A 506 -6.93 9.45 -13.59
C PRO A 506 -7.60 10.83 -13.50
N LEU A 507 -8.49 10.97 -12.52
CA LEU A 507 -9.14 12.22 -12.16
C LEU A 507 -8.36 12.90 -11.02
N PRO A 508 -8.22 14.24 -11.02
CA PRO A 508 -7.47 14.95 -9.98
C PRO A 508 -8.17 14.81 -8.61
N PRO A 509 -7.44 14.60 -7.50
CA PRO A 509 -8.01 14.44 -6.16
C PRO A 509 -8.42 15.79 -5.54
N ALA A 510 -9.36 16.46 -6.19
CA ALA A 510 -9.91 17.76 -5.83
C ALA A 510 -11.45 17.71 -5.80
N GLU A 511 -12.06 18.61 -5.02
CA GLU A 511 -13.51 18.77 -4.90
C GLU A 511 -14.24 17.43 -4.66
N ARG A 512 -15.16 17.02 -5.56
CA ARG A 512 -15.89 15.74 -5.46
C ARG A 512 -14.97 14.52 -5.42
N TRP A 513 -13.86 14.55 -6.16
CA TRP A 513 -12.91 13.44 -6.26
C TRP A 513 -11.96 13.34 -5.05
N GLN A 514 -11.99 14.30 -4.13
CA GLN A 514 -11.30 14.15 -2.85
C GLN A 514 -12.01 13.14 -1.93
N LYS A 515 -13.35 13.03 -2.04
CA LYS A 515 -14.20 12.14 -1.23
C LYS A 515 -13.95 10.66 -1.53
N LEU A 516 -14.27 9.80 -0.56
CA LEU A 516 -14.23 8.34 -0.68
C LEU A 516 -15.63 7.80 -1.04
N PRO A 517 -15.73 6.72 -1.85
CA PRO A 517 -16.99 6.01 -2.09
C PRO A 517 -17.47 5.26 -0.82
N PRO A 518 -18.69 4.69 -0.82
CA PRO A 518 -19.20 3.86 0.28
C PRO A 518 -18.49 2.49 0.33
N LEU A 519 -17.25 2.49 0.83
CA LEU A 519 -16.40 1.30 0.99
C LEU A 519 -16.95 0.37 2.08
N ARG A 520 -17.00 -0.94 1.79
CA ARG A 520 -17.40 -1.98 2.76
C ARG A 520 -16.18 -2.49 3.52
N ILE A 521 -16.16 -2.29 4.83
CA ILE A 521 -15.11 -2.79 5.73
C ILE A 521 -15.71 -3.92 6.55
N LEU A 522 -15.23 -5.15 6.34
CA LEU A 522 -15.51 -6.30 7.20
C LEU A 522 -14.45 -6.35 8.30
N SER A 523 -14.88 -6.35 9.55
CA SER A 523 -14.06 -6.74 10.70
C SER A 523 -14.58 -8.04 11.27
N PHE A 524 -13.68 -8.98 11.55
CA PHE A 524 -13.99 -10.31 12.06
C PHE A 524 -12.98 -10.73 13.14
N ASP A 525 -13.38 -11.70 13.94
CA ASP A 525 -12.68 -12.24 15.10
C ASP A 525 -13.19 -13.67 15.33
N ILE A 526 -12.32 -14.59 15.74
CA ILE A 526 -12.66 -16.02 15.95
C ILE A 526 -12.39 -16.50 17.37
N GLU A 527 -13.20 -17.48 17.78
CA GLU A 527 -13.01 -18.21 19.03
C GLU A 527 -12.75 -19.69 18.76
N CYS A 528 -11.77 -20.25 19.45
CA CYS A 528 -11.35 -21.65 19.32
C CYS A 528 -11.31 -22.31 20.70
N VAL A 529 -11.59 -23.63 20.76
CA VAL A 529 -11.54 -24.39 22.02
C VAL A 529 -10.48 -25.48 21.93
N LYS A 530 -9.49 -25.44 22.83
CA LYS A 530 -8.52 -26.52 22.97
C LYS A 530 -9.22 -27.79 23.46
N LEU A 531 -9.16 -28.87 22.67
CA LEU A 531 -9.82 -30.14 22.97
C LEU A 531 -9.03 -31.00 23.97
N LYS A 532 -7.71 -30.89 23.98
CA LYS A 532 -6.80 -31.70 24.80
C LYS A 532 -5.62 -30.89 25.29
N GLY A 533 -5.30 -31.03 26.58
CA GLY A 533 -4.19 -30.31 27.23
C GLY A 533 -4.51 -28.85 27.52
N GLU A 534 -3.49 -28.13 28.00
CA GLU A 534 -3.54 -26.70 28.29
C GLU A 534 -2.79 -25.90 27.21
N GLY A 535 -2.97 -24.57 27.20
CA GLY A 535 -2.27 -23.66 26.29
C GLY A 535 -3.09 -23.22 25.07
N PHE A 536 -2.39 -22.69 24.07
CA PHE A 536 -2.99 -22.04 22.89
C PHE A 536 -3.59 -23.06 21.90
N PRO A 537 -4.70 -22.76 21.19
CA PRO A 537 -5.32 -23.66 20.21
C PRO A 537 -4.46 -23.90 18.95
N GLU A 538 -4.56 -25.08 18.36
CA GLU A 538 -3.85 -25.50 17.14
C GLU A 538 -4.83 -25.86 16.01
N ALA A 539 -4.74 -25.21 14.84
CA ALA A 539 -5.75 -25.30 13.78
C ALA A 539 -5.96 -26.72 13.21
N GLU A 540 -4.93 -27.54 13.25
CA GLU A 540 -4.92 -28.94 12.81
C GLU A 540 -5.75 -29.85 13.72
N THR A 541 -6.00 -29.46 14.97
CA THR A 541 -6.67 -30.32 15.97
C THR A 541 -7.89 -29.65 16.61
N ASP A 542 -7.75 -28.39 17.03
CA ASP A 542 -8.73 -27.67 17.82
C ASP A 542 -9.76 -26.91 16.94
N PRO A 543 -11.08 -27.06 17.21
CA PRO A 543 -12.13 -26.47 16.40
C PRO A 543 -12.26 -24.95 16.62
N VAL A 544 -12.62 -24.27 15.54
CA VAL A 544 -13.26 -22.96 15.60
C VAL A 544 -14.67 -23.18 16.13
N ILE A 545 -15.03 -22.49 17.22
CA ILE A 545 -16.35 -22.60 17.86
C ILE A 545 -17.26 -21.42 17.53
N GLN A 546 -16.70 -20.23 17.27
CA GLN A 546 -17.47 -19.06 16.86
C GLN A 546 -16.65 -18.17 15.92
N ILE A 547 -17.34 -17.48 15.02
CA ILE A 547 -16.79 -16.44 14.16
C ILE A 547 -17.74 -15.26 14.22
N SER A 548 -17.27 -14.13 14.72
CA SER A 548 -18.03 -12.87 14.64
C SER A 548 -17.64 -12.09 13.39
N SER A 549 -18.59 -11.34 12.84
CA SER A 549 -18.38 -10.58 11.60
C SER A 549 -19.27 -9.35 11.56
N ILE A 550 -18.65 -8.18 11.47
CA ILE A 550 -19.31 -6.87 11.47
C ILE A 550 -18.87 -6.10 10.24
N VAL A 551 -19.84 -5.66 9.44
CA VAL A 551 -19.57 -4.90 8.21
C VAL A 551 -20.03 -3.47 8.39
N MET A 552 -19.16 -2.49 8.14
CA MET A 552 -19.48 -1.07 8.13
C MET A 552 -19.27 -0.43 6.76
N LEU A 553 -19.91 0.70 6.54
CA LEU A 553 -19.72 1.55 5.36
C LEU A 553 -18.88 2.77 5.76
N GLN A 554 -17.77 3.02 5.05
CA GLN A 554 -16.87 4.12 5.39
C GLN A 554 -17.54 5.50 5.26
N SER A 555 -18.33 5.69 4.20
CA SER A 555 -18.93 6.98 3.85
C SER A 555 -20.34 6.79 3.30
N VAL A 556 -21.09 7.88 3.33
CA VAL A 556 -22.37 8.02 2.62
C VAL A 556 -22.38 9.41 2.01
N PRO A 557 -22.54 9.57 0.69
CA PRO A 557 -22.83 10.87 0.12
C PRO A 557 -24.18 11.35 0.64
N ALA A 558 -24.21 12.51 1.32
CA ALA A 558 -25.46 13.19 1.65
C ALA A 558 -26.28 13.45 0.36
N ASP A 559 -25.56 13.83 -0.68
CA ASP A 559 -26.05 14.08 -2.04
C ASP A 559 -25.37 13.09 -3.00
N LEU A 560 -26.01 11.95 -3.28
CA LEU A 560 -25.56 11.04 -4.34
C LEU A 560 -25.86 11.67 -5.71
N PRO A 561 -24.85 11.87 -6.60
CA PRO A 561 -25.09 12.23 -7.99
C PRO A 561 -25.83 11.11 -8.73
N GLY A 562 -26.72 11.46 -9.66
CA GLY A 562 -27.58 10.47 -10.34
C GLY A 562 -28.80 10.03 -9.50
N LEU A 563 -29.15 10.81 -8.48
CA LEU A 563 -30.25 10.54 -7.54
C LEU A 563 -31.11 11.81 -7.31
N SER A 564 -31.22 12.66 -8.33
CA SER A 564 -32.13 13.81 -8.29
C SER A 564 -33.58 13.33 -8.38
N GLU A 565 -34.48 13.97 -7.64
CA GLU A 565 -35.93 13.65 -7.61
C GLU A 565 -36.66 14.01 -8.93
N THR A 566 -35.91 14.14 -10.03
CA THR A 566 -36.34 14.54 -11.37
C THR A 566 -36.43 13.37 -12.35
N ASP A 567 -36.06 12.14 -11.94
CA ASP A 567 -36.30 10.94 -12.72
C ASP A 567 -37.82 10.73 -12.87
N THR A 568 -38.32 10.79 -14.11
CA THR A 568 -39.76 10.77 -14.41
C THR A 568 -40.43 9.40 -14.21
N ASN A 569 -39.69 8.39 -13.74
CA ASN A 569 -40.18 7.05 -13.45
C ASN A 569 -40.15 6.77 -11.95
N ALA A 570 -41.33 6.55 -11.37
CA ALA A 570 -41.50 6.34 -9.93
C ALA A 570 -40.84 5.05 -9.41
N ALA A 571 -40.65 4.02 -10.24
CA ALA A 571 -40.04 2.75 -9.84
C ALA A 571 -38.52 2.86 -9.62
N THR A 572 -37.82 3.59 -10.50
CA THR A 572 -36.38 3.88 -10.30
C THR A 572 -36.16 4.82 -9.12
N ALA A 573 -37.03 5.82 -8.93
CA ALA A 573 -36.95 6.74 -7.80
C ALA A 573 -37.15 6.04 -6.43
N SER A 574 -38.08 5.08 -6.33
CA SER A 574 -38.32 4.34 -5.08
C SER A 574 -37.15 3.43 -4.70
N VAL A 575 -36.58 2.71 -5.68
CA VAL A 575 -35.38 1.88 -5.49
C VAL A 575 -34.16 2.73 -5.14
N ALA A 576 -33.93 3.84 -5.83
CA ALA A 576 -32.83 4.74 -5.52
C ALA A 576 -32.96 5.33 -4.10
N LYS A 577 -34.18 5.62 -3.64
CA LYS A 577 -34.49 6.04 -2.26
C LYS A 577 -34.27 4.92 -1.23
N ALA A 578 -34.69 3.69 -1.53
CA ALA A 578 -34.44 2.53 -0.67
C ALA A 578 -32.94 2.23 -0.53
N ARG A 579 -32.20 2.29 -1.64
CA ARG A 579 -30.73 2.15 -1.68
C ARG A 579 -30.02 3.29 -0.96
N LYS A 580 -30.45 4.55 -1.12
CA LYS A 580 -29.94 5.69 -0.32
C LYS A 580 -30.16 5.46 1.18
N LYS A 581 -31.31 4.90 1.59
CA LYS A 581 -31.60 4.53 2.98
C LYS A 581 -30.73 3.36 3.48
N ARG A 582 -30.44 2.35 2.64
CA ARG A 582 -29.52 1.24 2.97
C ARG A 582 -28.07 1.71 3.12
N LEU A 583 -27.65 2.67 2.31
CA LEU A 583 -26.33 3.29 2.42
C LEU A 583 -26.23 4.28 3.60
N SER A 584 -27.33 4.94 4.00
CA SER A 584 -27.33 5.89 5.12
C SER A 584 -27.11 5.21 6.48
N GLY A 585 -25.88 5.28 6.99
CA GLY A 585 -25.49 4.78 8.31
C GLY A 585 -24.00 4.95 8.64
N GLY A 586 -23.12 4.97 7.62
CA GLY A 586 -21.69 5.20 7.79
C GLY A 586 -21.00 4.28 8.82
N LEU A 587 -19.93 4.78 9.45
CA LEU A 587 -19.29 4.16 10.61
C LEU A 587 -20.07 4.40 11.93
N GLU A 588 -21.39 4.60 11.87
CA GLU A 588 -22.27 4.77 13.04
C GLU A 588 -23.25 3.62 13.19
N ARG A 589 -23.67 3.02 12.07
CA ARG A 589 -24.52 1.82 12.03
C ARG A 589 -23.92 0.79 11.08
N PRO A 590 -23.55 -0.41 11.55
CA PRO A 590 -23.07 -1.46 10.66
C PRO A 590 -24.19 -1.94 9.73
N LEU A 591 -23.80 -2.31 8.51
CA LEU A 591 -24.66 -2.96 7.51
C LEU A 591 -25.18 -4.30 8.03
N CYS A 592 -24.31 -5.06 8.71
CA CYS A 592 -24.66 -6.31 9.38
C CYS A 592 -23.76 -6.56 10.60
N ARG A 593 -24.31 -7.31 11.56
CA ARG A 593 -23.59 -7.96 12.66
C ARG A 593 -24.02 -9.42 12.66
N VAL A 594 -23.10 -10.33 12.43
CA VAL A 594 -23.36 -11.76 12.31
C VAL A 594 -22.43 -12.51 13.26
N LEU A 595 -22.99 -13.48 13.98
CA LEU A 595 -22.25 -14.47 14.74
C LEU A 595 -22.56 -15.84 14.14
N PHE A 596 -21.53 -16.51 13.63
CA PHE A 596 -21.58 -17.92 13.27
C PHE A 596 -21.11 -18.70 14.49
N ALA A 597 -21.85 -19.73 14.91
CA ALA A 597 -21.56 -20.49 16.12
C ALA A 597 -21.69 -22.01 15.90
N LEU A 598 -20.78 -22.76 16.51
CA LEU A 598 -20.89 -24.21 16.62
C LEU A 598 -21.82 -24.54 17.80
N LYS A 599 -22.85 -25.34 17.54
CA LYS A 599 -23.99 -25.69 18.42
C LYS A 599 -24.90 -24.51 18.75
N GLU A 600 -26.15 -24.84 19.08
CA GLU A 600 -27.22 -23.92 19.48
C GLU A 600 -26.75 -22.79 20.40
N CYS A 601 -26.93 -21.54 19.98
CA CYS A 601 -26.48 -20.34 20.67
C CYS A 601 -27.65 -19.37 20.87
N ALA A 602 -27.87 -18.90 22.10
CA ALA A 602 -29.00 -18.03 22.41
C ALA A 602 -28.86 -16.64 21.76
N SER A 603 -29.99 -16.04 21.36
CA SER A 603 -30.02 -14.82 20.56
C SER A 603 -29.34 -13.60 21.22
N ILE A 604 -28.72 -12.76 20.38
CA ILE A 604 -28.01 -11.53 20.79
C ILE A 604 -28.76 -10.33 20.21
N ALA A 605 -29.18 -9.41 21.07
CA ALA A 605 -29.93 -8.22 20.65
C ALA A 605 -29.15 -7.38 19.64
N GLY A 606 -29.75 -7.12 18.46
CA GLY A 606 -29.13 -6.34 17.40
C GLY A 606 -28.02 -7.05 16.62
N SER A 607 -27.92 -8.38 16.70
CA SER A 607 -27.04 -9.21 15.85
C SER A 607 -27.79 -10.43 15.33
N VAL A 608 -27.47 -10.88 14.12
CA VAL A 608 -27.93 -12.17 13.59
C VAL A 608 -27.05 -13.25 14.21
N VAL A 609 -27.66 -14.27 14.81
CA VAL A 609 -26.96 -15.44 15.37
C VAL A 609 -27.35 -16.65 14.53
N LEU A 610 -26.37 -17.28 13.90
CA LEU A 610 -26.51 -18.50 13.13
C LEU A 610 -25.72 -19.59 13.83
N TRP A 611 -26.35 -20.73 14.08
CA TRP A 611 -25.67 -21.87 14.67
C TRP A 611 -25.76 -23.10 13.77
N PHE A 612 -24.75 -23.96 13.89
CA PHE A 612 -24.53 -25.15 13.06
C PHE A 612 -24.06 -26.30 13.94
N ASP A 613 -24.42 -27.54 13.59
CA ASP A 613 -23.93 -28.71 14.32
C ASP A 613 -22.60 -29.26 13.77
N ASP A 614 -22.27 -28.95 12.50
CA ASP A 614 -20.97 -29.24 11.89
C ASP A 614 -20.14 -27.95 11.70
N GLU A 615 -18.88 -27.99 12.13
CA GLU A 615 -17.90 -26.94 11.92
C GLU A 615 -17.64 -26.68 10.43
N LYS A 616 -17.72 -27.71 9.59
CA LYS A 616 -17.52 -27.57 8.13
C LYS A 616 -18.59 -26.70 7.49
N GLU A 617 -19.84 -26.86 7.92
CA GLU A 617 -20.98 -26.07 7.46
C GLU A 617 -20.82 -24.61 7.90
N MET A 618 -20.46 -24.38 9.17
CA MET A 618 -20.16 -23.05 9.71
C MET A 618 -19.08 -22.33 8.90
N LEU A 619 -17.95 -22.99 8.62
CA LEU A 619 -16.86 -22.44 7.82
C LEU A 619 -17.29 -22.17 6.37
N ALA A 620 -18.01 -23.09 5.73
CA ALA A 620 -18.52 -22.90 4.37
C ALA A 620 -19.48 -21.69 4.27
N LYS A 621 -20.37 -21.53 5.25
CA LYS A 621 -21.33 -20.41 5.34
C LYS A 621 -20.64 -19.08 5.62
N TRP A 622 -19.56 -19.05 6.41
CA TRP A 622 -18.74 -17.84 6.56
C TRP A 622 -18.01 -17.46 5.26
N ALA A 623 -17.44 -18.43 4.53
CA ALA A 623 -16.82 -18.14 3.24
C ALA A 623 -17.84 -17.69 2.17
N GLU A 624 -19.06 -18.23 2.18
CA GLU A 624 -20.19 -17.73 1.39
C GLU A 624 -20.52 -16.27 1.75
N PHE A 625 -20.66 -15.96 3.03
CA PHE A 625 -20.93 -14.60 3.53
C PHE A 625 -19.91 -13.57 3.01
N VAL A 626 -18.60 -13.87 3.14
CA VAL A 626 -17.54 -12.97 2.64
C VAL A 626 -17.68 -12.73 1.14
N ARG A 627 -17.98 -13.76 0.34
CA ARG A 627 -18.19 -13.62 -1.11
C ARG A 627 -19.43 -12.78 -1.46
N GLN A 628 -20.56 -13.02 -0.79
CA GLN A 628 -21.85 -12.40 -1.10
C GLN A 628 -21.96 -10.94 -0.62
N VAL A 629 -21.36 -10.61 0.53
CA VAL A 629 -21.29 -9.24 1.05
C VAL A 629 -20.25 -8.39 0.31
N ASP A 630 -19.31 -9.02 -0.41
CA ASP A 630 -18.27 -8.36 -1.20
C ASP A 630 -17.57 -7.18 -0.46
N PRO A 631 -16.92 -7.42 0.69
CA PRO A 631 -16.17 -6.40 1.39
C PRO A 631 -14.95 -5.94 0.58
N ASP A 632 -14.64 -4.65 0.67
CA ASP A 632 -13.48 -4.03 0.03
C ASP A 632 -12.24 -4.13 0.93
N PHE A 633 -12.46 -4.15 2.25
CA PHE A 633 -11.42 -4.34 3.26
C PHE A 633 -11.73 -5.55 4.15
N LEU A 634 -10.72 -6.37 4.39
CA LEU A 634 -10.70 -7.42 5.41
C LEU A 634 -9.87 -6.90 6.59
N SER A 635 -10.49 -6.74 7.75
CA SER A 635 -9.93 -6.07 8.92
C SER A 635 -10.27 -6.85 10.20
N GLY A 636 -9.75 -6.38 11.33
CA GLY A 636 -9.74 -7.06 12.62
C GLY A 636 -8.47 -6.68 13.37
N TYR A 637 -8.06 -7.48 14.36
CA TYR A 637 -6.87 -7.22 15.16
C TYR A 637 -6.04 -8.50 15.31
N ASN A 638 -4.87 -8.55 14.65
CA ASN A 638 -4.12 -9.78 14.37
C ASN A 638 -4.82 -10.74 13.38
N CYS A 639 -5.82 -10.24 12.65
CA CYS A 639 -6.71 -11.02 11.79
C CYS A 639 -6.02 -11.69 10.60
N VAL A 640 -4.86 -11.20 10.15
CA VAL A 640 -4.11 -11.84 9.04
C VAL A 640 -3.22 -12.98 9.58
N ASN A 641 -2.44 -12.70 10.62
CA ASN A 641 -1.47 -13.65 11.16
C ASN A 641 -2.10 -14.77 11.99
N PHE A 642 -3.20 -14.48 12.68
CA PHE A 642 -3.96 -15.45 13.47
C PHE A 642 -5.26 -15.85 12.76
N ASP A 643 -6.32 -15.03 12.80
CA ASP A 643 -7.69 -15.47 12.48
C ASP A 643 -7.83 -16.09 11.08
N LEU A 644 -7.41 -15.37 10.03
CA LEU A 644 -7.53 -15.82 8.64
C LEU A 644 -6.64 -17.03 8.34
N ASN A 645 -5.42 -17.02 8.89
CA ASN A 645 -4.47 -18.12 8.82
C ASN A 645 -5.03 -19.40 9.49
N TYR A 646 -5.58 -19.27 10.69
CA TYR A 646 -6.22 -20.36 11.45
C TYR A 646 -7.44 -20.90 10.69
N LEU A 647 -8.33 -20.02 10.20
CA LEU A 647 -9.52 -20.38 9.43
C LEU A 647 -9.17 -21.16 8.16
N ILE A 648 -8.21 -20.69 7.36
CA ILE A 648 -7.78 -21.37 6.12
C ILE A 648 -7.15 -22.73 6.44
N THR A 649 -6.28 -22.80 7.46
CA THR A 649 -5.62 -24.04 7.89
C THR A 649 -6.61 -25.07 8.45
N ARG A 650 -7.60 -24.61 9.24
CA ARG A 650 -8.67 -25.45 9.77
C ARG A 650 -9.57 -25.98 8.66
N ALA A 651 -9.97 -25.12 7.74
CA ALA A 651 -10.78 -25.50 6.58
C ALA A 651 -10.07 -26.51 5.66
N ALA A 652 -8.76 -26.36 5.47
CA ALA A 652 -7.93 -27.32 4.73
C ALA A 652 -7.89 -28.68 5.44
N THR A 653 -7.62 -28.69 6.75
CA THR A 653 -7.64 -29.90 7.60
C THR A 653 -8.96 -30.64 7.52
N LEU A 654 -10.08 -29.91 7.62
CA LEU A 654 -11.43 -30.46 7.54
C LEU A 654 -11.91 -30.77 6.11
N LYS A 655 -11.14 -30.39 5.08
CA LYS A 655 -11.44 -30.53 3.65
C LYS A 655 -12.73 -29.80 3.23
N VAL A 656 -12.90 -28.56 3.70
CA VAL A 656 -14.02 -27.69 3.34
C VAL A 656 -13.80 -27.12 1.94
N VAL A 657 -14.49 -27.69 0.95
CA VAL A 657 -14.33 -27.34 -0.47
C VAL A 657 -14.68 -25.87 -0.71
N GLY A 658 -13.77 -25.13 -1.36
CA GLY A 658 -13.99 -23.73 -1.75
C GLY A 658 -13.96 -22.72 -0.60
N PHE A 659 -13.57 -23.09 0.63
CA PHE A 659 -13.38 -22.12 1.71
C PHE A 659 -12.33 -21.08 1.35
N ASN A 660 -11.20 -21.53 0.81
CA ASN A 660 -10.05 -20.72 0.40
C ASN A 660 -10.31 -19.79 -0.81
N ARG A 661 -11.54 -19.70 -1.35
CA ARG A 661 -11.88 -18.76 -2.42
C ARG A 661 -12.42 -17.46 -1.84
N LEU A 662 -11.51 -16.66 -1.27
CA LEU A 662 -11.83 -15.39 -0.59
C LEU A 662 -11.49 -14.15 -1.44
N SER A 663 -10.70 -14.30 -2.50
CA SER A 663 -10.44 -13.26 -3.51
C SER A 663 -11.72 -12.75 -4.22
N LYS A 664 -11.64 -11.61 -4.92
CA LYS A 664 -12.65 -11.23 -5.92
C LYS A 664 -12.47 -11.99 -7.25
N LEU A 665 -11.28 -12.56 -7.53
CA LEU A 665 -11.03 -13.42 -8.69
C LEU A 665 -11.48 -14.86 -8.37
N LYS A 666 -12.44 -15.41 -9.12
CA LYS A 666 -13.13 -16.68 -8.78
C LYS A 666 -12.22 -17.92 -8.83
N SER A 667 -11.18 -17.88 -9.66
CA SER A 667 -10.18 -18.94 -9.81
C SER A 667 -9.09 -18.89 -8.75
N LEU A 668 -8.83 -17.74 -8.13
CA LEU A 668 -7.71 -17.57 -7.21
C LEU A 668 -8.02 -18.15 -5.83
N GLU A 669 -7.24 -19.15 -5.45
CA GLU A 669 -7.27 -19.72 -4.11
C GLU A 669 -6.30 -18.98 -3.17
N SER A 670 -6.84 -18.49 -2.06
CA SER A 670 -6.14 -17.80 -0.98
C SER A 670 -5.18 -18.75 -0.26
N LYS A 671 -3.98 -18.89 -0.82
CA LYS A 671 -2.85 -19.64 -0.25
C LYS A 671 -2.13 -18.76 0.77
N ILE A 672 -1.69 -19.36 1.87
CA ILE A 672 -0.85 -18.73 2.89
C ILE A 672 0.62 -18.84 2.45
N ARG A 673 1.36 -17.74 2.52
CA ARG A 673 2.80 -17.66 2.30
C ARG A 673 3.46 -17.05 3.54
N ASP A 674 4.61 -17.58 3.94
CA ASP A 674 5.41 -16.97 4.99
C ASP A 674 6.10 -15.71 4.46
N SER A 675 6.05 -14.65 5.25
CA SER A 675 6.64 -13.36 4.93
C SER A 675 7.51 -12.88 6.08
N SER A 676 8.61 -12.21 5.76
CA SER A 676 9.43 -11.51 6.75
C SER A 676 9.70 -10.09 6.29
N PHE A 677 9.55 -9.16 7.22
CA PHE A 677 9.84 -7.74 7.00
C PHE A 677 10.89 -7.30 8.01
N SER A 678 12.00 -6.73 7.55
CA SER A 678 13.05 -6.20 8.44
C SER A 678 13.39 -4.75 8.11
N SER A 679 13.47 -3.91 9.14
CA SER A 679 14.01 -2.55 9.03
C SER A 679 14.56 -2.07 10.38
N ARG A 680 15.54 -1.16 10.36
CA ARG A 680 16.06 -0.53 11.59
C ARG A 680 15.01 0.29 12.36
N ALA A 681 13.92 0.70 11.70
CA ALA A 681 12.89 1.56 12.29
C ALA A 681 11.76 0.80 12.99
N LEU A 682 11.39 -0.39 12.45
CA LEU A 682 10.29 -1.22 12.95
C LEU A 682 10.76 -2.54 13.59
N GLY A 683 12.02 -2.94 13.38
CA GLY A 683 12.55 -4.25 13.76
C GLY A 683 12.38 -5.28 12.64
N THR A 684 12.60 -6.56 12.99
CA THR A 684 12.24 -7.72 12.15
C THR A 684 10.93 -8.31 12.65
N HIS A 685 9.99 -8.49 11.75
CA HIS A 685 8.68 -9.11 11.99
C HIS A 685 8.49 -10.26 11.01
N GLU A 686 8.01 -11.38 11.52
CA GLU A 686 7.50 -12.51 10.73
C GLU A 686 5.98 -12.40 10.69
N GLY A 687 5.38 -12.72 9.55
CA GLY A 687 3.94 -12.66 9.34
C GLY A 687 3.51 -13.50 8.15
N LYS A 688 2.20 -13.55 7.90
CA LYS A 688 1.62 -14.27 6.77
C LYS A 688 1.21 -13.29 5.67
N ASP A 689 1.52 -13.66 4.42
CA ASP A 689 0.93 -13.07 3.22
C ASP A 689 -0.14 -14.04 2.70
N ILE A 690 -1.35 -13.55 2.45
CA ILE A 690 -2.50 -14.38 2.06
C ILE A 690 -3.13 -13.77 0.81
N ALA A 691 -3.23 -14.53 -0.27
CA ALA A 691 -3.72 -13.99 -1.54
C ALA A 691 -5.24 -13.66 -1.50
N THR A 692 -5.60 -12.38 -1.43
CA THR A 692 -7.00 -11.90 -1.45
C THR A 692 -7.24 -10.82 -2.50
N GLU A 693 -6.79 -11.04 -3.74
CA GLU A 693 -6.82 -10.06 -4.83
C GLU A 693 -8.17 -9.31 -4.94
N GLY A 694 -8.12 -7.97 -5.02
CA GLY A 694 -9.29 -7.11 -5.05
C GLY A 694 -9.91 -6.81 -3.67
N ARG A 695 -9.38 -7.38 -2.57
CA ARG A 695 -9.74 -7.03 -1.18
C ARG A 695 -8.48 -6.65 -0.41
N ILE A 696 -8.47 -5.45 0.17
CA ILE A 696 -7.32 -4.95 0.93
C ILE A 696 -7.37 -5.49 2.36
N GLN A 697 -6.32 -6.20 2.78
CA GLN A 697 -6.14 -6.58 4.18
C GLN A 697 -5.69 -5.38 5.01
N PHE A 698 -6.34 -5.14 6.14
CA PHE A 698 -6.17 -3.93 6.95
C PHE A 698 -6.16 -4.30 8.44
N ASP A 699 -5.13 -5.05 8.84
CA ASP A 699 -4.93 -5.52 10.20
C ASP A 699 -4.49 -4.38 11.12
N LEU A 700 -5.30 -4.10 12.16
CA LEU A 700 -5.02 -2.97 13.05
C LEU A 700 -3.86 -3.21 14.00
N LEU A 701 -3.47 -4.46 14.29
CA LEU A 701 -2.28 -4.71 15.11
C LEU A 701 -1.03 -4.17 14.41
N GLU A 702 -0.88 -4.47 13.12
CA GLU A 702 0.27 -4.03 12.32
C GLU A 702 0.26 -2.52 12.06
N LEU A 703 -0.92 -1.93 11.82
CA LEU A 703 -1.06 -0.48 11.69
C LEU A 703 -0.67 0.26 12.98
N VAL A 704 -1.12 -0.21 14.14
CA VAL A 704 -0.79 0.40 15.43
C VAL A 704 0.70 0.22 15.77
N ARG A 705 1.29 -0.96 15.51
CA ARG A 705 2.74 -1.21 15.66
C ARG A 705 3.60 -0.30 14.77
N ARG A 706 3.11 0.01 13.56
CA ARG A 706 3.81 0.81 12.56
C ARG A 706 3.79 2.31 12.87
N ASP A 707 2.65 2.82 13.34
CA ASP A 707 2.43 4.26 13.50
C ASP A 707 2.57 4.75 14.97
N TYR A 708 2.47 3.87 15.97
CA TYR A 708 2.53 4.21 17.40
C TYR A 708 3.59 3.40 18.16
N LYS A 709 4.18 4.03 19.19
CA LYS A 709 5.11 3.37 20.12
C LYS A 709 4.46 3.23 21.49
N LEU A 710 3.87 2.06 21.76
CA LEU A 710 3.08 1.77 22.96
C LEU A 710 3.82 0.82 23.91
N LYS A 711 3.38 0.78 25.18
CA LYS A 711 3.89 -0.16 26.20
C LYS A 711 3.43 -1.60 25.94
N SER A 712 2.25 -1.75 25.34
CA SER A 712 1.65 -3.02 24.94
C SER A 712 0.84 -2.81 23.66
N TYR A 713 0.70 -3.87 22.88
CA TYR A 713 -0.10 -3.92 21.66
C TYR A 713 -1.22 -4.98 21.76
N SER A 714 -1.71 -5.27 22.97
CA SER A 714 -2.95 -6.04 23.12
C SER A 714 -4.17 -5.18 22.80
N LEU A 715 -5.22 -5.77 22.22
CA LEU A 715 -6.45 -5.05 21.87
C LEU A 715 -7.07 -4.33 23.07
N ASN A 716 -7.01 -4.92 24.27
CA ASN A 716 -7.46 -4.29 25.51
C ASN A 716 -6.65 -3.02 25.85
N PHE A 717 -5.31 -3.08 25.79
CA PHE A 717 -4.46 -1.91 26.07
C PHE A 717 -4.68 -0.80 25.04
N VAL A 718 -4.75 -1.15 23.75
CA VAL A 718 -4.95 -0.19 22.64
C VAL A 718 -6.34 0.45 22.69
N SER A 719 -7.37 -0.33 23.04
CA SER A 719 -8.73 0.19 23.25
C SER A 719 -8.81 1.11 24.46
N PHE A 720 -8.12 0.78 25.57
CA PHE A 720 -8.04 1.66 26.73
C PHE A 720 -7.26 2.94 26.43
N GLU A 721 -6.16 2.86 25.69
CA GLU A 721 -5.32 4.02 25.36
C GLU A 721 -6.05 4.99 24.44
N PHE A 722 -6.74 4.52 23.40
CA PHE A 722 -7.37 5.41 22.42
C PHE A 722 -8.88 5.63 22.61
N LEU A 723 -9.67 4.58 22.93
CA LEU A 723 -11.13 4.68 23.08
C LEU A 723 -11.57 4.96 24.52
N LYS A 724 -10.65 4.89 25.49
CA LYS A 724 -10.91 4.97 26.94
C LYS A 724 -11.90 3.91 27.45
N GLU A 725 -12.00 2.79 26.74
CA GLU A 725 -12.80 1.62 27.13
C GLU A 725 -11.89 0.45 27.50
N GLN A 726 -12.23 -0.24 28.59
CA GLN A 726 -11.65 -1.54 28.91
C GLN A 726 -12.50 -2.65 28.26
N LYS A 727 -11.83 -3.71 27.83
CA LYS A 727 -12.48 -4.94 27.38
C LYS A 727 -12.91 -5.76 28.60
N GLU A 728 -14.17 -6.20 28.65
CA GLU A 728 -14.59 -7.25 29.58
C GLU A 728 -13.98 -8.57 29.11
N ASP A 729 -13.05 -9.12 29.89
CA ASP A 729 -12.22 -10.24 29.44
C ASP A 729 -12.85 -11.60 29.78
N VAL A 730 -13.04 -12.47 28.77
CA VAL A 730 -13.38 -13.87 28.98
C VAL A 730 -12.08 -14.66 28.94
N HIS A 731 -11.54 -14.94 30.12
CA HIS A 731 -10.26 -15.65 30.24
C HIS A 731 -10.30 -17.02 29.52
N TYR A 732 -9.30 -17.30 28.68
CA TYR A 732 -9.28 -18.45 27.76
C TYR A 732 -9.64 -19.81 28.40
N ASN A 733 -9.16 -20.07 29.62
CA ASN A 733 -9.53 -21.28 30.39
C ASN A 733 -11.05 -21.50 30.55
N MET A 734 -11.85 -20.42 30.58
CA MET A 734 -13.31 -20.49 30.72
C MET A 734 -14.03 -20.80 29.41
N ILE A 735 -13.41 -20.57 28.25
CA ILE A 735 -14.07 -20.70 26.93
C ILE A 735 -14.55 -22.13 26.70
N GLY A 736 -13.72 -23.13 27.05
CA GLY A 736 -14.09 -24.54 26.94
C GLY A 736 -15.31 -24.93 27.77
N ASP A 737 -15.41 -24.44 29.01
CA ASP A 737 -16.55 -24.72 29.90
C ASP A 737 -17.82 -23.96 29.48
N LEU A 738 -17.67 -22.68 29.11
CA LEU A 738 -18.77 -21.88 28.56
C LEU A 738 -19.32 -22.49 27.26
N PHE A 739 -18.46 -23.08 26.42
CA PHE A 739 -18.86 -23.76 25.19
C PHE A 739 -19.61 -25.07 25.47
N ARG A 740 -19.12 -25.87 26.43
CA ARG A 740 -19.74 -27.13 26.88
C ARG A 740 -21.06 -26.95 27.64
N GLY A 741 -21.34 -25.74 28.13
CA GLY A 741 -22.58 -25.40 28.84
C GLY A 741 -23.82 -25.27 27.94
N CYS A 742 -24.72 -24.37 28.32
CA CYS A 742 -26.00 -24.14 27.66
C CYS A 742 -25.91 -23.09 26.53
N PRO A 743 -26.98 -22.90 25.72
CA PRO A 743 -27.01 -21.86 24.69
C PRO A 743 -26.71 -20.44 25.23
N SER A 744 -27.07 -20.16 26.48
CA SER A 744 -26.79 -18.89 27.16
C SER A 744 -25.31 -18.70 27.55
N SER A 745 -24.56 -19.77 27.81
CA SER A 745 -23.11 -19.66 28.04
C SER A 745 -22.34 -19.52 26.73
N ARG A 746 -22.77 -20.20 25.66
CA ARG A 746 -22.26 -19.93 24.29
C ARG A 746 -22.57 -18.51 23.81
N ARG A 747 -23.74 -17.96 24.16
CA ARG A 747 -24.08 -16.55 23.94
C ARG A 747 -23.12 -15.57 24.64
N ARG A 748 -22.60 -15.92 25.83
CA ARG A 748 -21.61 -15.08 26.53
C ARG A 748 -20.30 -14.97 25.74
N ILE A 749 -19.81 -16.08 25.18
CA ILE A 749 -18.68 -16.09 24.25
C ILE A 749 -19.01 -15.22 23.02
N GLY A 750 -20.22 -15.36 22.47
CA GLY A 750 -20.65 -14.63 21.28
C GLY A 750 -20.70 -13.12 21.43
N VAL A 751 -21.10 -12.62 22.61
CA VAL A 751 -21.07 -11.19 22.94
C VAL A 751 -19.64 -10.66 23.07
N TYR A 752 -18.72 -11.47 23.61
CA TYR A 752 -17.30 -11.16 23.74
C TYR A 752 -16.62 -11.07 22.36
N CYS A 753 -16.73 -12.12 21.55
CA CYS A 753 -16.22 -12.17 20.17
C CYS A 753 -16.79 -11.02 19.30
N LEU A 754 -18.09 -10.73 19.38
CA LEU A 754 -18.69 -9.56 18.70
C LEU A 754 -18.13 -8.21 19.17
N LYS A 755 -17.72 -8.08 20.44
CA LYS A 755 -17.04 -6.86 20.94
C LYS A 755 -15.64 -6.76 20.36
N ASP A 756 -14.92 -7.87 20.22
CA ASP A 756 -13.59 -7.92 19.63
C ASP A 756 -13.57 -7.67 18.12
N ALA A 757 -14.57 -8.12 17.35
CA ALA A 757 -14.72 -7.66 15.97
C ALA A 757 -15.15 -6.18 15.85
N TYR A 758 -15.79 -5.61 16.89
CA TYR A 758 -16.29 -4.22 16.86
C TYR A 758 -15.25 -3.17 17.27
N LEU A 759 -14.37 -3.47 18.22
CA LEU A 759 -13.32 -2.56 18.69
C LEU A 759 -12.36 -2.09 17.57
N PRO A 760 -11.90 -2.96 16.64
CA PRO A 760 -11.07 -2.58 15.49
C PRO A 760 -11.74 -1.55 14.58
N LEU A 761 -13.03 -1.69 14.28
CA LEU A 761 -13.77 -0.72 13.47
C LEU A 761 -13.82 0.67 14.13
N ARG A 762 -13.90 0.71 15.47
CA ARG A 762 -13.84 1.96 16.22
C ARG A 762 -12.44 2.56 16.29
N LEU A 763 -11.41 1.73 16.49
CA LEU A 763 -10.02 2.18 16.42
C LEU A 763 -9.67 2.71 15.02
N LEU A 764 -10.15 2.08 13.94
CA LEU A 764 -9.98 2.54 12.56
C LEU A 764 -10.60 3.92 12.35
N LYS A 765 -11.78 4.17 12.94
CA LYS A 765 -12.46 5.47 12.93
C LYS A 765 -11.68 6.51 13.74
N GLU A 766 -11.34 6.21 14.99
CA GLU A 766 -10.71 7.16 15.92
C GLU A 766 -9.30 7.57 15.48
N LEU A 767 -8.51 6.61 14.98
CA LEU A 767 -7.14 6.82 14.51
C LEU A 767 -7.08 7.29 13.05
N LEU A 768 -8.23 7.40 12.38
CA LEU A 768 -8.39 7.87 11.00
C LEU A 768 -7.52 7.11 9.97
N PHE A 769 -7.19 5.84 10.27
CA PHE A 769 -6.19 5.07 9.50
C PHE A 769 -6.51 5.04 8.00
N LEU A 770 -7.76 4.79 7.62
CA LEU A 770 -8.12 4.73 6.21
C LEU A 770 -7.83 6.06 5.47
N TYR A 771 -8.19 7.21 6.06
CA TYR A 771 -7.91 8.52 5.45
C TYR A 771 -6.41 8.77 5.36
N ASN A 772 -5.66 8.47 6.42
CA ASN A 772 -4.22 8.66 6.47
C ASN A 772 -3.49 7.82 5.40
N TYR A 773 -3.89 6.56 5.21
CA TYR A 773 -3.28 5.66 4.21
C TYR A 773 -3.74 5.95 2.78
N VAL A 774 -5.00 6.36 2.56
CA VAL A 774 -5.47 6.85 1.25
C VAL A 774 -4.71 8.11 0.83
N GLU A 775 -4.59 9.11 1.70
CA GLU A 775 -3.85 10.34 1.37
C GLU A 775 -2.34 10.06 1.19
N MET A 776 -1.75 9.14 1.95
CA MET A 776 -0.38 8.66 1.72
C MET A 776 -0.24 7.99 0.34
N SER A 777 -1.21 7.19 -0.10
CA SER A 777 -1.20 6.51 -1.40
C SER A 777 -1.29 7.51 -2.55
N ARG A 778 -2.19 8.49 -2.43
CA ARG A 778 -2.35 9.63 -3.34
C ARG A 778 -1.07 10.48 -3.45
N VAL A 779 -0.51 10.89 -2.32
CA VAL A 779 0.69 11.77 -2.24
C VAL A 779 1.94 11.09 -2.77
N THR A 780 2.15 9.82 -2.44
CA THR A 780 3.36 9.08 -2.85
C THR A 780 3.24 8.48 -4.25
N GLY A 781 2.01 8.35 -4.77
CA GLY A 781 1.72 7.74 -6.05
C GLY A 781 1.99 6.23 -6.10
N THR A 782 1.79 5.54 -4.97
CA THR A 782 1.96 4.08 -4.80
C THR A 782 0.63 3.36 -4.52
N PRO A 783 0.46 2.07 -4.86
CA PRO A 783 -0.71 1.29 -4.48
C PRO A 783 -0.92 1.25 -2.96
N LEU A 784 -2.17 1.14 -2.51
CA LEU A 784 -2.49 1.07 -1.07
C LEU A 784 -1.81 -0.13 -0.39
N ASN A 785 -1.84 -1.31 -1.03
CA ASN A 785 -1.19 -2.52 -0.52
C ASN A 785 0.32 -2.32 -0.25
N PHE A 786 1.04 -1.60 -1.13
CA PHE A 786 2.47 -1.31 -0.94
C PHE A 786 2.75 -0.44 0.31
N LEU A 787 1.78 0.33 0.79
CA LEU A 787 1.94 1.08 2.04
C LEU A 787 1.86 0.20 3.28
N LEU A 788 1.26 -0.97 3.18
CA LEU A 788 1.05 -1.93 4.26
C LEU A 788 2.22 -2.92 4.29
N THR A 789 2.46 -3.59 3.15
CA THR A 789 3.47 -4.64 3.00
C THR A 789 4.90 -4.15 2.81
N ARG A 790 5.13 -2.89 2.39
CA ARG A 790 6.49 -2.37 2.12
C ARG A 790 6.87 -1.15 2.98
N GLY A 791 8.18 -0.91 3.04
CA GLY A 791 8.81 0.17 3.81
C GLY A 791 8.74 1.56 3.14
N GLN A 792 9.49 2.53 3.67
CA GLN A 792 9.43 3.92 3.17
C GLN A 792 10.10 4.11 1.80
N GLN A 793 11.03 3.22 1.39
CA GLN A 793 11.82 3.41 0.17
C GLN A 793 10.96 3.49 -1.10
N ILE A 794 10.01 2.55 -1.27
CA ILE A 794 9.16 2.47 -2.47
C ILE A 794 8.38 3.77 -2.74
N LYS A 795 8.03 4.50 -1.67
CA LYS A 795 7.33 5.80 -1.72
C LYS A 795 8.20 6.88 -2.35
N VAL A 796 9.48 6.92 -2.00
CA VAL A 796 10.45 7.89 -2.54
C VAL A 796 10.86 7.49 -3.95
N THR A 797 11.06 6.20 -4.21
CA THR A 797 11.32 5.68 -5.57
C THR A 797 10.18 6.04 -6.54
N ALA A 798 8.92 5.91 -6.13
CA ALA A 798 7.76 6.29 -6.96
C ALA A 798 7.76 7.78 -7.33
N GLN A 799 8.00 8.67 -6.36
CA GLN A 799 8.10 10.12 -6.59
C GLN A 799 9.30 10.48 -7.48
N LEU A 800 10.45 9.84 -7.25
CA LEU A 800 11.65 10.01 -8.06
C LEU A 800 11.44 9.61 -9.52
N LEU A 801 10.83 8.44 -9.77
CA LEU A 801 10.53 7.96 -11.13
C LEU A 801 9.59 8.90 -11.89
N ARG A 802 8.53 9.43 -11.22
CA ARG A 802 7.64 10.45 -11.81
C ARG A 802 8.44 11.68 -12.24
N LYS A 803 9.25 12.24 -11.34
CA LYS A 803 10.03 13.46 -11.62
C LYS A 803 11.12 13.25 -12.67
N CYS A 804 11.79 12.09 -12.65
CA CYS A 804 12.76 11.72 -13.68
C CYS A 804 12.09 11.65 -15.07
N LYS A 805 10.91 11.05 -15.17
CA LYS A 805 10.16 10.96 -16.43
C LYS A 805 9.77 12.34 -17.00
N GLU A 806 9.31 13.26 -16.15
CA GLU A 806 9.03 14.66 -16.53
C GLU A 806 10.26 15.37 -17.12
N LEU A 807 11.42 15.12 -16.52
CA LEU A 807 12.69 15.79 -16.83
C LEU A 807 13.56 15.02 -17.83
N ASN A 808 13.06 13.94 -18.43
CA ASN A 808 13.78 13.03 -19.34
C ASN A 808 15.06 12.36 -18.76
N TYR A 809 15.16 12.25 -17.45
CA TYR A 809 16.15 11.39 -16.80
C TYR A 809 15.71 9.93 -16.82
N VAL A 810 16.70 9.02 -16.83
CA VAL A 810 16.53 7.59 -16.54
C VAL A 810 17.28 7.21 -15.27
N VAL A 811 16.66 6.40 -14.41
CA VAL A 811 17.24 5.98 -13.13
C VAL A 811 18.09 4.71 -13.29
N PRO A 812 19.41 4.72 -13.03
CA PRO A 812 20.25 3.52 -13.15
C PRO A 812 19.91 2.49 -12.08
N VAL A 813 20.06 1.21 -12.42
CA VAL A 813 20.06 0.11 -11.44
C VAL A 813 21.50 -0.07 -10.96
N VAL A 814 21.81 0.54 -9.81
CA VAL A 814 23.09 0.38 -9.14
C VAL A 814 23.06 -0.91 -8.34
N LYS A 815 23.99 -1.83 -8.61
CA LYS A 815 24.16 -3.02 -7.77
C LYS A 815 24.55 -2.61 -6.37
N ARG A 816 23.85 -3.14 -5.37
CA ARG A 816 24.29 -3.07 -3.97
C ARG A 816 25.57 -3.89 -3.87
N THR A 817 26.73 -3.22 -3.96
CA THR A 817 27.95 -3.75 -3.36
C THR A 817 27.60 -4.07 -1.92
N GLY A 818 27.79 -5.33 -1.50
CA GLY A 818 27.60 -5.78 -0.13
C GLY A 818 28.67 -5.15 0.77
N GLY A 819 28.55 -3.84 0.98
CA GLY A 819 29.34 -3.11 1.95
C GLY A 819 29.08 -3.71 3.32
N ASP A 820 30.15 -3.88 4.08
CA ASP A 820 30.04 -4.31 5.46
C ASP A 820 29.10 -3.35 6.21
N ASN A 821 28.05 -3.91 6.83
CA ASN A 821 27.06 -3.16 7.61
C ASN A 821 27.70 -2.42 8.81
N SER A 822 28.97 -2.69 9.12
CA SER A 822 29.79 -1.96 10.08
C SER A 822 30.08 -0.50 9.70
N VAL A 823 30.16 -0.16 8.40
CA VAL A 823 30.58 1.18 7.95
C VAL A 823 29.40 2.16 7.97
N GLN A 824 29.18 2.77 9.13
CA GLN A 824 28.23 3.87 9.29
C GLN A 824 28.87 5.21 8.94
N TYR A 825 28.10 6.11 8.32
CA TYR A 825 28.52 7.49 8.08
C TYR A 825 28.30 8.36 9.33
N GLU A 826 29.05 9.46 9.45
CA GLU A 826 28.94 10.37 10.60
C GLU A 826 27.54 11.00 10.70
N GLY A 827 26.96 10.94 11.90
CA GLY A 827 25.60 11.40 12.19
C GLY A 827 25.50 12.89 12.55
N ALA A 828 24.47 13.24 13.32
CA ALA A 828 24.29 14.59 13.83
C ALA A 828 25.13 14.85 15.08
N THR A 829 25.75 16.03 15.18
CA THR A 829 26.42 16.49 16.40
C THR A 829 25.40 16.75 17.51
N VAL A 830 25.63 16.19 18.70
CA VAL A 830 24.93 16.55 19.93
C VAL A 830 25.84 17.45 20.76
N LEU A 831 25.35 18.61 21.19
CA LEU A 831 26.12 19.52 22.06
C LEU A 831 26.15 18.99 23.49
N GLU A 832 27.30 19.10 24.15
CA GLU A 832 27.44 18.69 25.55
C GLU A 832 26.48 19.48 26.47
N PRO A 833 25.54 18.82 27.16
CA PRO A 833 24.54 19.51 27.96
C PRO A 833 25.13 20.03 29.26
N ARG A 834 24.86 21.30 29.57
CA ARG A 834 25.04 21.82 30.93
C ARG A 834 23.95 21.22 31.82
N LYS A 835 24.31 20.16 32.55
CA LYS A 835 23.39 19.42 33.43
C LYS A 835 23.08 20.27 34.67
N GLY A 836 21.80 20.39 35.02
CA GLY A 836 21.34 21.13 36.20
C GLY A 836 19.83 21.30 36.21
N PHE A 837 19.31 21.74 37.36
CA PHE A 837 17.95 22.28 37.46
C PHE A 837 17.98 23.76 37.06
N TYR A 838 17.05 24.17 36.20
CA TYR A 838 16.94 25.55 35.72
C TYR A 838 15.63 26.15 36.22
N ASP A 839 15.73 27.12 37.12
CA ASP A 839 14.64 27.93 37.65
C ASP A 839 14.18 29.05 36.68
N LYS A 840 14.97 29.29 35.63
CA LYS A 840 14.74 30.32 34.60
C LYS A 840 14.23 29.70 33.29
N PRO A 841 13.31 30.36 32.57
CA PRO A 841 12.83 29.88 31.27
C PRO A 841 13.97 29.68 30.26
N ILE A 842 13.99 28.53 29.60
CA ILE A 842 14.93 28.22 28.51
C ILE A 842 14.18 28.37 27.18
N ALA A 843 14.65 29.28 26.32
CA ALA A 843 14.13 29.40 24.96
C ALA A 843 14.71 28.28 24.07
N THR A 844 13.85 27.40 23.57
CA THR A 844 14.22 26.37 22.58
C THR A 844 14.02 26.94 21.18
N LEU A 845 15.05 26.86 20.33
CA LEU A 845 15.03 27.30 18.94
C LEU A 845 15.39 26.12 18.04
N ASP A 846 14.53 25.80 17.07
CA ASP A 846 14.71 24.69 16.13
C ASP A 846 14.65 25.13 14.65
N PHE A 847 15.25 24.32 13.78
CA PHE A 847 15.14 24.51 12.33
C PHE A 847 13.97 23.71 11.77
N ALA A 848 12.95 24.41 11.27
CA ALA A 848 11.82 23.79 10.60
C ALA A 848 12.27 22.99 9.35
N SER A 849 12.20 21.65 9.42
CA SER A 849 12.61 20.73 8.35
C SER A 849 14.08 20.92 7.89
N LEU A 850 15.02 20.80 8.84
CA LEU A 850 16.46 21.01 8.64
C LEU A 850 17.04 20.31 7.40
N TYR A 851 17.02 18.97 7.32
CA TYR A 851 17.65 18.25 6.20
C TYR A 851 16.99 18.55 4.84
N PRO A 852 15.64 18.55 4.70
CA PRO A 852 14.97 19.09 3.52
C PRO A 852 15.48 20.48 3.10
N SER A 853 15.63 21.40 4.05
CA SER A 853 16.08 22.77 3.79
C SER A 853 17.54 22.84 3.33
N ILE A 854 18.42 22.01 3.91
CA ILE A 854 19.83 21.89 3.49
C ILE A 854 19.91 21.38 2.04
N MET A 855 19.16 20.33 1.71
CA MET A 855 19.14 19.78 0.35
C MET A 855 18.72 20.83 -0.69
N ILE A 856 17.70 21.63 -0.37
CA ILE A 856 17.22 22.72 -1.24
C ILE A 856 18.26 23.85 -1.35
N ALA A 857 18.72 24.39 -0.21
CA ALA A 857 19.61 25.55 -0.17
C ALA A 857 20.95 25.29 -0.88
N HIS A 858 21.46 24.07 -0.78
CA HIS A 858 22.75 23.66 -1.37
C HIS A 858 22.61 22.88 -2.69
N ASN A 859 21.38 22.69 -3.19
CA ASN A 859 21.06 22.01 -4.45
C ASN A 859 21.59 20.56 -4.53
N ILE A 860 21.51 19.82 -3.41
CA ILE A 860 22.10 18.48 -3.23
C ILE A 860 21.22 17.42 -3.92
N CYS A 861 21.73 16.78 -4.97
CA CYS A 861 21.03 15.75 -5.73
C CYS A 861 22.01 14.83 -6.48
N TYR A 862 21.57 13.61 -6.80
CA TYR A 862 22.26 12.70 -7.72
C TYR A 862 22.65 13.38 -9.06
N SER A 863 21.74 14.14 -9.66
CA SER A 863 21.93 14.83 -10.94
C SER A 863 22.76 16.12 -10.88
N THR A 864 23.18 16.55 -9.69
CA THR A 864 24.02 17.75 -9.48
C THR A 864 25.38 17.43 -8.87
N LEU A 865 25.56 16.22 -8.31
CA LEU A 865 26.84 15.70 -7.85
C LEU A 865 27.83 15.59 -9.02
N VAL A 866 28.90 16.37 -9.00
CA VAL A 866 29.91 16.37 -10.07
C VAL A 866 30.64 15.03 -10.08
N ALA A 867 30.74 14.40 -11.25
CA ALA A 867 31.49 13.15 -11.41
C ALA A 867 32.97 13.35 -11.03
N SER A 868 33.61 12.35 -10.41
CA SER A 868 35.03 12.45 -9.99
C SER A 868 35.97 12.78 -11.16
N SER A 869 35.68 12.26 -12.35
CA SER A 869 36.40 12.57 -13.59
C SER A 869 36.29 14.05 -13.99
N ALA A 870 35.16 14.71 -13.71
CA ALA A 870 34.91 16.12 -14.01
C ALA A 870 35.23 17.07 -12.85
N ALA A 871 35.53 16.56 -11.66
CA ALA A 871 35.72 17.38 -10.46
C ALA A 871 36.86 18.42 -10.61
N HIS A 872 37.83 18.17 -11.49
CA HIS A 872 38.96 19.07 -11.76
C HIS A 872 38.61 20.23 -12.70
N THR A 873 37.54 20.15 -13.50
CA THR A 873 37.12 21.23 -14.41
C THR A 873 36.21 22.25 -13.72
N MET A 874 35.46 21.83 -12.70
CA MET A 874 34.54 22.67 -11.93
C MET A 874 35.22 23.24 -10.67
N ASN A 875 36.08 24.24 -10.84
CA ASN A 875 36.81 24.88 -9.73
C ASN A 875 36.27 26.26 -9.32
N ASN A 876 35.37 26.87 -10.09
CA ASN A 876 34.78 28.16 -9.74
C ASN A 876 33.89 28.03 -8.48
N PRO A 877 34.19 28.70 -7.35
CA PRO A 877 33.37 28.65 -6.14
C PRO A 877 31.97 29.22 -6.34
N ASP A 878 31.75 30.06 -7.35
CA ASP A 878 30.42 30.58 -7.67
C ASP A 878 29.52 29.53 -8.33
N ASP A 879 30.09 28.50 -8.94
CA ASP A 879 29.38 27.47 -9.70
C ASP A 879 29.10 26.18 -8.92
N VAL A 880 29.86 25.90 -7.85
CA VAL A 880 29.71 24.67 -7.05
C VAL A 880 29.53 24.94 -5.55
N THR A 881 28.74 24.09 -4.90
CA THR A 881 28.79 23.85 -3.45
C THR A 881 29.78 22.73 -3.20
N VAL A 882 30.74 22.93 -2.28
CA VAL A 882 31.72 21.91 -1.89
C VAL A 882 31.38 21.40 -0.48
N THR A 883 31.37 20.08 -0.28
CA THR A 883 31.17 19.49 1.06
C THR A 883 32.45 19.55 1.89
N THR A 884 32.30 19.53 3.21
CA THR A 884 33.41 19.46 4.18
C THR A 884 33.90 18.03 4.44
N THR A 885 33.48 17.05 3.63
CA THR A 885 33.87 15.64 3.74
C THR A 885 35.31 15.43 3.28
N SER A 886 35.91 14.31 3.68
CA SER A 886 37.18 13.84 3.12
C SER A 886 36.97 12.50 2.41
N PRO A 887 37.09 12.41 1.07
CA PRO A 887 37.34 13.52 0.13
C PRO A 887 36.13 14.48 0.01
N PRO A 888 36.36 15.74 -0.44
CA PRO A 888 35.29 16.70 -0.67
C PRO A 888 34.53 16.37 -1.95
N HIS A 889 33.20 16.38 -1.87
CA HIS A 889 32.30 16.25 -3.00
C HIS A 889 31.85 17.64 -3.49
N LYS A 890 31.66 17.78 -4.80
CA LYS A 890 31.18 19.02 -5.43
C LYS A 890 29.77 18.80 -5.97
N PHE A 891 28.87 19.73 -5.72
CA PHE A 891 27.52 19.78 -6.31
C PHE A 891 27.37 21.07 -7.10
N VAL A 892 26.87 21.05 -8.33
CA VAL A 892 26.62 22.30 -9.08
C VAL A 892 25.46 23.09 -8.46
N LYS A 893 25.53 24.43 -8.53
CA LYS A 893 24.48 25.31 -8.03
C LYS A 893 23.30 25.44 -9.01
N LYS A 894 22.19 25.97 -8.49
CA LYS A 894 20.87 26.02 -9.14
C LYS A 894 20.85 26.74 -10.49
N HIS A 895 21.75 27.70 -10.73
CA HIS A 895 21.84 28.43 -12.01
C HIS A 895 22.43 27.61 -13.15
N ILE A 896 23.23 26.58 -12.85
CA ILE A 896 23.75 25.62 -13.84
C ILE A 896 22.73 24.51 -14.08
N ARG A 897 22.26 23.89 -13.00
CA ARG A 897 21.28 22.80 -13.04
C ARG A 897 20.54 22.73 -11.70
N ARG A 898 19.21 22.78 -11.72
CA ARG A 898 18.38 22.47 -10.55
C ARG A 898 18.35 20.94 -10.33
N GLY A 899 18.65 20.49 -9.12
CA GLY A 899 18.64 19.06 -8.78
C GLY A 899 17.22 18.50 -8.63
N VAL A 900 17.01 17.26 -9.06
CA VAL A 900 15.70 16.56 -9.01
C VAL A 900 15.16 16.43 -7.58
N LEU A 901 15.98 15.99 -6.61
CA LEU A 901 15.57 15.84 -5.22
C LEU A 901 15.12 17.18 -4.58
N PRO A 902 15.86 18.30 -4.72
CA PRO A 902 15.38 19.63 -4.35
C PRO A 902 13.99 19.97 -4.92
N MET A 903 13.69 19.67 -6.19
CA MET A 903 12.36 19.96 -6.76
C MET A 903 11.26 19.17 -6.06
N ILE A 904 11.46 17.86 -5.86
CA ILE A 904 10.49 16.98 -5.16
C ILE A 904 10.24 17.51 -3.75
N VAL A 905 11.29 17.89 -3.02
CA VAL A 905 11.16 18.39 -1.65
C VAL A 905 10.52 19.79 -1.59
N GLU A 906 10.86 20.69 -2.51
CA GLU A 906 10.19 22.00 -2.67
C GLU A 906 8.68 21.80 -2.94
N GLU A 907 8.32 20.88 -3.84
CA GLU A 907 6.94 20.56 -4.21
C GLU A 907 6.14 19.93 -3.05
N LEU A 908 6.73 18.98 -2.30
CA LEU A 908 6.11 18.40 -1.10
C LEU A 908 5.87 19.44 0.00
N ILE A 909 6.82 20.37 0.22
CA ILE A 909 6.69 21.44 1.22
C ILE A 909 5.61 22.46 0.78
N ALA A 910 5.56 22.82 -0.50
CA ALA A 910 4.54 23.70 -1.06
C ALA A 910 3.13 23.09 -0.94
N ALA A 911 2.97 21.84 -1.37
CA ALA A 911 1.74 21.06 -1.21
C ALA A 911 1.30 20.98 0.27
N ARG A 912 2.25 20.80 1.20
CA ARG A 912 1.96 20.75 2.64
C ARG A 912 1.48 22.11 3.17
N LYS A 913 2.03 23.21 2.67
CA LYS A 913 1.58 24.57 3.01
C LYS A 913 0.17 24.83 2.47
N ALA A 914 -0.14 24.38 1.26
CA ALA A 914 -1.49 24.45 0.69
C ALA A 914 -2.49 23.63 1.53
N ALA A 915 -2.21 22.34 1.79
CA ALA A 915 -3.06 21.48 2.62
C ALA A 915 -3.31 22.05 4.03
N ARG A 916 -2.31 22.69 4.66
CA ARG A 916 -2.51 23.37 5.96
C ARG A 916 -3.37 24.63 5.85
N LYS A 917 -3.32 25.37 4.74
CA LYS A 917 -4.18 26.53 4.48
C LYS A 917 -5.63 26.09 4.24
N GLU A 918 -5.84 25.07 3.42
CA GLU A 918 -7.13 24.42 3.20
C GLU A 918 -7.72 23.90 4.52
N MET A 919 -6.92 23.21 5.34
CA MET A 919 -7.34 22.66 6.63
C MET A 919 -7.78 23.74 7.62
N ALA A 920 -7.19 24.94 7.55
CA ALA A 920 -7.58 26.09 8.37
C ALA A 920 -8.82 26.82 7.85
N ALA A 921 -9.19 26.62 6.58
CA ALA A 921 -10.39 27.17 5.95
C ALA A 921 -11.58 26.18 5.94
N ALA A 922 -11.31 24.88 6.12
CA ALA A 922 -12.32 23.84 6.18
C ALA A 922 -13.28 24.06 7.36
N LYS A 923 -14.59 24.03 7.07
CA LYS A 923 -15.65 24.23 8.08
C LYS A 923 -16.15 22.91 8.65
N ASP A 924 -16.12 21.84 7.87
CA ASP A 924 -16.55 20.51 8.28
C ASP A 924 -15.38 19.69 8.82
N GLU A 925 -15.66 18.98 9.91
CA GLU A 925 -14.67 18.17 10.64
C GLU A 925 -14.07 17.06 9.77
N MET A 926 -14.88 16.47 8.88
CA MET A 926 -14.48 15.43 7.94
C MET A 926 -13.38 15.90 6.98
N THR A 927 -13.58 17.01 6.28
CA THR A 927 -12.57 17.58 5.37
C THR A 927 -11.34 18.04 6.15
N ARG A 928 -11.52 18.59 7.36
CA ARG A 928 -10.40 18.95 8.25
C ARG A 928 -9.54 17.73 8.62
N GLN A 929 -10.15 16.58 8.90
CA GLN A 929 -9.46 15.32 9.19
C GLN A 929 -8.71 14.76 7.97
N VAL A 930 -9.34 14.72 6.79
CA VAL A 930 -8.69 14.31 5.53
C VAL A 930 -7.48 15.20 5.22
N LEU A 931 -7.62 16.52 5.35
CA LEU A 931 -6.52 17.47 5.11
C LEU A 931 -5.41 17.38 6.17
N ASN A 932 -5.71 16.95 7.40
CA ASN A 932 -4.68 16.63 8.38
C ASN A 932 -3.88 15.38 7.98
N GLY A 933 -4.55 14.31 7.54
CA GLY A 933 -3.87 13.12 6.99
C GLY A 933 -2.98 13.48 5.81
N ARG A 934 -3.49 14.30 4.88
CA ARG A 934 -2.78 14.89 3.74
C ARG A 934 -1.50 15.63 4.15
N GLN A 935 -1.55 16.56 5.12
CA GLN A 935 -0.35 17.30 5.56
C GLN A 935 0.66 16.44 6.35
N LEU A 936 0.20 15.40 7.05
CA LEU A 936 1.07 14.42 7.71
C LEU A 936 1.80 13.53 6.69
N ALA A 937 1.09 13.02 5.67
CA ALA A 937 1.68 12.23 4.59
C ALA A 937 2.77 13.01 3.84
N LEU A 938 2.52 14.28 3.55
CA LEU A 938 3.50 15.18 2.94
C LEU A 938 4.71 15.44 3.85
N LYS A 939 4.50 15.61 5.17
CA LYS A 939 5.59 15.75 6.17
C LYS A 939 6.50 14.51 6.17
N ILE A 940 5.90 13.32 6.26
CA ILE A 940 6.62 12.05 6.33
C ILE A 940 7.40 11.81 5.02
N SER A 941 6.75 12.06 3.88
CA SER A 941 7.38 11.93 2.55
C SER A 941 8.60 12.85 2.41
N ALA A 942 8.46 14.14 2.72
CA ALA A 942 9.55 15.12 2.60
C ALA A 942 10.77 14.76 3.48
N ASN A 943 10.53 14.31 4.71
CA ASN A 943 11.60 13.86 5.61
C ASN A 943 12.25 12.54 5.13
N SER A 944 11.48 11.66 4.47
CA SER A 944 11.96 10.35 3.99
C SER A 944 12.91 10.47 2.80
N VAL A 945 12.84 11.56 2.01
CA VAL A 945 13.75 11.78 0.86
C VAL A 945 15.21 11.79 1.29
N TYR A 946 15.56 12.42 2.42
CA TYR A 946 16.92 12.40 2.96
C TYR A 946 17.35 10.96 3.34
N GLY A 947 16.55 10.26 4.15
CA GLY A 947 16.88 8.90 4.62
C GLY A 947 16.99 7.87 3.49
N TYR A 948 16.26 8.08 2.38
CA TYR A 948 16.40 7.29 1.16
C TYR A 948 17.83 7.37 0.57
N THR A 949 18.42 8.57 0.55
CA THR A 949 19.78 8.76 -0.01
C THR A 949 20.89 8.12 0.83
N GLY A 950 20.66 7.91 2.14
CA GLY A 950 21.63 7.32 3.07
C GLY A 950 21.48 5.81 3.30
N THR A 951 20.62 5.11 2.56
CA THR A 951 20.50 3.64 2.70
C THR A 951 21.39 2.92 1.69
N THR A 952 22.41 2.24 2.20
CA THR A 952 23.35 1.36 1.47
C THR A 952 22.75 -0.02 1.21
#